data_AF-A0A7Y3LYW9-F1
#
_entry.id   AF-A0A7Y3LYW9-F1
#
_cell.length_a   1.000
_cell.length_b   1.000
_cell.length_c   1.000
_cell.angle_alpha   90.00
_cell.angle_beta   90.00
_cell.angle_gamma   90.00
#
_symmetry.space_group_name_H-M   'P 1'
#
loop_
_entity.id
_entity.type
_entity.pdbx_description
1 polymer ?
#
loop_
_entity_poly.entity_id
_entity_poly.type
_entity_poly.pdbx_seq_one_letter_code
_entity_poly.pdbx_strand_id
1 'polypeptide(L)'
;MRERRRHALLVATSSYRDPSLHALRAPLRDATELARVLGDPAIGGFTVEVLDDPGAHELRRGVEDFFADCAVTDTLLLHFACHGLKDEGGKLFLAAADTVRTRLESTAVPADYVSRLMMRSRAGRAAVMLDCCYAGAFERGLFSRADPEVHVKDSFSALEQAGGERGRAVLTASSAVEYAFEGSLVVPSALAGSTMGAGRAEGEPGPSLFTGALVEGLRTGDADLGGDGVVGLAELAQYIGGRVRAVTPHQNPQLWMFGAYGDLTIARAARSRDPVTVPMGVDVRAEERRLRRVAEMRTLLEGPDVPQALYALGELDQLARDTSAIVREPARQALTAAGPRITDTHWDLGVIVAGRPGPEIDVPVSGPPVVRATTKVVSESAWLRVRPGARGLVFSALAETPGVHEGRLVVRAATGECALTVSAQAVAEEPLPVVTLGATEPSHPRGPRALLAAHALVAALSVGAVLALGIRIAVVPGQTATGPFIALAVCTVLYLTAVALTARTGRTRLPRLSRRGGLLHGGAALSTVGAVVAASLLGQPADGPVGRYDRPRGDILVEGRRITGSEDTGGEQRYVRTYTDGELYAAVTGYASQGSGTSLLEQAEDDVLTATRSSEKAGGDVATTIDAAAQKAAFDGLGDRQGAVVALDPRTGAILALVSTPSYDPGTFAGSTAADRKAWDKVRKDADHPLVNRALRQTFPPGSTFKVVTAAAALENGLYDSVDEKTNTPSPWMFPGTTTKLTDPVDSLCEGASLREALSQSCNTVFAKIATDLGRADMRAQAEKFGFDAALEVPVPAEESVYPDGAQATQEALSAIGQYETAATPLQMAMVAAAVGNDGTLMKPHLVVDGDNGSGALSRPLSKGNADKLRKMMRSVVESGTGTGAAIEGVEVGGKPGTAQKGTANLQSPLSWFISYACPEPGSPATAAVAVVVSAEDADSTDTGGGPSASIAKRVMQALLDK
;
A
#
# COMPACT_ATOMS: atom_id res chain seq x y z
N MET A 1 7.95 -5.57 45.29
CA MET A 1 7.72 -5.51 43.83
C MET A 1 8.18 -4.14 43.36
N ARG A 2 9.12 -4.06 42.40
CA ARG A 2 9.46 -2.76 41.79
C ARG A 2 8.26 -2.26 40.99
N GLU A 3 7.98 -0.98 41.10
CA GLU A 3 6.88 -0.29 40.42
C GLU A 3 7.04 -0.38 38.89
N ARG A 4 5.95 -0.57 38.14
CA ARG A 4 6.00 -0.65 36.66
C ARG A 4 6.32 0.73 36.10
N ARG A 5 7.50 0.92 35.50
CA ARG A 5 7.90 2.22 34.95
C ARG A 5 7.58 2.32 33.47
N ARG A 6 7.16 3.51 33.03
CA ARG A 6 6.96 3.86 31.62
C ARG A 6 7.97 4.95 31.28
N HIS A 7 8.87 4.70 30.33
CA HIS A 7 9.92 5.64 29.94
C HIS A 7 9.82 5.93 28.45
N ALA A 8 9.91 7.21 28.10
CA ALA A 8 9.92 7.64 26.72
C ALA A 8 11.16 8.49 26.44
N LEU A 9 11.85 8.20 25.35
CA LEU A 9 12.96 9.00 24.84
C LEU A 9 12.54 9.58 23.50
N LEU A 10 12.50 10.91 23.39
CA LEU A 10 12.13 11.62 22.16
C LEU A 10 13.38 12.31 21.61
N VAL A 11 13.72 12.00 20.37
CA VAL A 11 14.88 12.58 19.67
C VAL A 11 14.36 13.56 18.64
N ALA A 12 14.70 14.82 18.82
CA ALA A 12 14.38 15.88 17.87
C ALA A 12 15.67 16.46 17.29
N THR A 13 15.84 16.37 15.98
CA THR A 13 16.98 17.00 15.29
C THR A 13 16.46 17.95 14.22
N SER A 14 16.48 19.23 14.56
CA SER A 14 16.04 20.36 13.77
C SER A 14 17.20 21.01 13.00
N SER A 15 18.39 21.08 13.59
CA SER A 15 19.54 21.78 13.05
C SER A 15 20.69 20.84 12.68
N TYR A 16 21.31 21.08 11.51
CA TYR A 16 22.41 20.25 11.00
C TYR A 16 23.63 21.11 10.68
N ARG A 17 24.83 20.63 11.05
CA ARG A 17 26.10 21.30 10.76
C ARG A 17 26.49 21.20 9.28
N ASP A 18 26.10 20.10 8.61
CA ASP A 18 26.33 19.94 7.18
C ASP A 18 25.32 20.77 6.38
N PRO A 19 25.77 21.74 5.56
CA PRO A 19 24.88 22.63 4.83
C PRO A 19 24.05 21.93 3.73
N SER A 20 24.38 20.68 3.39
CA SER A 20 23.59 19.86 2.44
C SER A 20 22.35 19.22 3.06
N LEU A 21 22.19 19.30 4.39
CA LEU A 21 21.00 18.88 5.12
C LEU A 21 20.20 20.12 5.52
N HIS A 22 18.96 20.22 5.02
CA HIS A 22 18.09 21.34 5.34
C HIS A 22 17.61 21.26 6.80
N ALA A 23 17.59 22.39 7.49
CA ALA A 23 17.01 22.49 8.82
C ALA A 23 15.51 22.16 8.78
N LEU A 24 15.08 21.34 9.73
CA LEU A 24 13.69 20.92 9.92
C LEU A 24 13.03 21.87 10.91
N ARG A 25 11.78 22.27 10.65
CA ARG A 25 11.09 23.31 11.45
C ARG A 25 10.25 22.75 12.58
N ALA A 26 9.76 21.52 12.43
CA ALA A 26 8.81 20.89 13.34
C ALA A 26 9.40 20.03 14.48
N PRO A 27 10.59 19.36 14.37
CA PRO A 27 11.00 18.31 15.31
C PRO A 27 10.96 18.70 16.79
N LEU A 28 11.60 19.79 17.19
CA LEU A 28 11.64 20.18 18.62
C LEU A 28 10.25 20.56 19.15
N ARG A 29 9.47 21.27 18.34
CA ARG A 29 8.09 21.67 18.69
C ARG A 29 7.22 20.43 18.89
N ASP A 30 7.29 19.49 17.95
CA ASP A 30 6.48 18.28 17.96
C ASP A 30 6.90 17.32 19.08
N ALA A 31 8.20 17.17 19.33
CA ALA A 31 8.71 16.42 20.48
C ALA A 31 8.28 17.06 21.81
N THR A 32 8.25 18.40 21.90
CA THR A 32 7.76 19.11 23.09
C THR A 32 6.27 18.84 23.34
N GLU A 33 5.44 18.88 22.29
CA GLU A 33 4.01 18.61 22.40
C GLU A 33 3.73 17.12 22.71
N LEU A 34 4.49 16.22 22.10
CA LEU A 34 4.43 14.79 22.39
C LEU A 34 4.88 14.48 23.83
N ALA A 35 5.93 15.14 24.31
CA ALA A 35 6.39 15.01 25.69
C ALA A 35 5.32 15.42 26.70
N ARG A 36 4.55 16.47 26.41
CA ARG A 36 3.43 16.87 27.28
C ARG A 36 2.35 15.79 27.35
N VAL A 37 1.97 15.22 26.21
CA VAL A 37 0.87 14.23 26.15
C VAL A 37 1.31 12.88 26.73
N LEU A 38 2.52 12.42 26.41
CA LEU A 38 3.07 11.19 26.98
C LEU A 38 3.38 11.35 28.48
N GLY A 39 3.82 12.52 28.92
CA GLY A 39 4.14 12.81 30.32
C GLY A 39 2.92 13.02 31.21
N ASP A 40 1.77 13.37 30.64
CA ASP A 40 0.54 13.59 31.40
C ASP A 40 0.11 12.29 32.11
N PRO A 41 0.02 12.27 33.46
CA PRO A 41 -0.41 11.10 34.21
C PRO A 41 -1.82 10.61 33.86
N ALA A 42 -2.69 11.46 33.32
CA ALA A 42 -4.02 11.08 32.88
C ALA A 42 -4.01 10.36 31.51
N ILE A 43 -3.04 10.65 30.65
CA ILE A 43 -2.95 10.13 29.27
C ILE A 43 -1.84 9.08 29.16
N GLY A 44 -0.58 9.48 29.06
CA GLY A 44 0.55 8.57 28.84
C GLY A 44 1.26 8.13 30.13
N GLY A 45 1.40 8.98 31.14
CA GLY A 45 2.11 8.66 32.38
C GLY A 45 3.55 8.14 32.18
N PHE A 46 4.24 8.56 31.12
CA PHE A 46 5.65 8.26 30.88
C PHE A 46 6.54 9.28 31.59
N THR A 47 7.68 8.81 32.10
CA THR A 47 8.83 9.70 32.31
C THR A 47 9.44 9.98 30.95
N VAL A 48 9.40 11.23 30.49
CA VAL A 48 9.84 11.61 29.14
C VAL A 48 11.18 12.36 29.22
N GLU A 49 12.15 11.91 28.43
CA GLU A 49 13.39 12.61 28.14
C GLU A 49 13.38 13.08 26.68
N VAL A 50 13.88 14.29 26.43
CA VAL A 50 13.97 14.86 25.08
C VAL A 50 15.42 15.20 24.78
N LEU A 51 15.98 14.61 23.72
CA LEU A 51 17.27 14.98 23.15
C LEU A 51 17.05 15.97 22.01
N ASP A 52 17.47 17.21 22.21
CA ASP A 52 17.35 18.31 21.24
C ASP A 52 18.69 18.55 20.53
N ASP A 53 18.67 18.43 19.20
CA ASP A 53 19.83 18.54 18.31
C ASP A 53 21.08 17.76 18.82
N PRO A 54 20.96 16.47 19.22
CA PRO A 54 22.09 15.73 19.76
C PRO A 54 23.14 15.44 18.69
N GLY A 55 24.41 15.39 19.08
CA GLY A 55 25.49 14.86 18.24
C GLY A 55 25.42 13.33 18.13
N ALA A 56 26.02 12.73 17.12
CA ALA A 56 25.91 11.28 16.85
C ALA A 56 26.45 10.40 17.98
N HIS A 57 27.43 10.88 18.76
CA HIS A 57 27.91 10.18 19.96
C HIS A 57 26.91 10.26 21.12
N GLU A 58 26.37 11.45 21.37
CA GLU A 58 25.35 11.68 22.40
C GLU A 58 24.07 10.88 22.09
N LEU A 59 23.64 10.88 20.83
CA LEU A 59 22.47 10.14 20.39
C LEU A 59 22.65 8.62 20.54
N ARG A 60 23.80 8.07 20.11
CA ARG A 60 24.10 6.63 20.29
C ARG A 60 24.09 6.23 21.76
N ARG A 61 24.71 7.05 22.61
CA ARG A 61 24.76 6.81 24.04
C ARG A 61 23.37 6.89 24.67
N GLY A 62 22.58 7.92 24.36
CA GLY A 62 21.23 8.10 24.89
C GLY A 62 20.30 6.93 24.53
N VAL A 63 20.37 6.45 23.29
CA VAL A 63 19.59 5.28 22.85
C VAL A 63 20.05 3.98 23.54
N GLU A 64 21.35 3.82 23.76
CA GLU A 64 21.90 2.66 24.49
C GLU A 64 21.49 2.67 25.96
N ASP A 65 21.68 3.80 26.64
CA ASP A 65 21.30 3.99 28.04
C ASP A 65 19.78 3.73 28.22
N PHE A 66 18.95 4.20 27.29
CA PHE A 66 17.49 4.00 27.29
C PHE A 66 17.06 2.53 27.23
N PHE A 67 17.71 1.72 26.39
CA PHE A 67 17.38 0.29 26.27
C PHE A 67 18.09 -0.59 27.32
N ALA A 68 19.20 -0.12 27.89
CA ALA A 68 19.99 -0.85 28.88
C ALA A 68 19.44 -0.73 30.31
N ASP A 69 18.99 0.45 30.74
CA ASP A 69 18.52 0.71 32.12
C ASP A 69 17.02 0.40 32.32
N CYS A 70 16.61 -0.83 32.02
CA CYS A 70 15.20 -1.24 32.08
C CYS A 70 14.97 -2.58 32.82
N ALA A 71 13.79 -2.69 33.45
CA ALA A 71 13.28 -3.94 34.01
C ALA A 71 12.29 -4.61 33.05
N VAL A 72 12.07 -5.92 33.21
CA VAL A 72 11.15 -6.71 32.36
C VAL A 72 9.71 -6.20 32.37
N THR A 73 9.31 -5.50 33.42
CA THR A 73 7.97 -4.93 33.57
C THR A 73 7.84 -3.53 32.98
N ASP A 74 8.93 -2.92 32.50
CA ASP A 74 8.94 -1.54 32.02
C ASP A 74 8.37 -1.45 30.59
N THR A 75 7.71 -0.34 30.29
CA THR A 75 7.28 0.03 28.93
C THR A 75 8.17 1.13 28.39
N LEU A 76 8.85 0.86 27.28
CA LEU A 76 9.74 1.81 26.61
C LEU A 76 9.09 2.35 25.33
N LEU A 77 9.16 3.67 25.10
CA LEU A 77 8.77 4.32 23.84
C LEU A 77 9.91 5.22 23.34
N LEU A 78 10.50 4.90 22.20
CA LEU A 78 11.51 5.72 21.55
C LEU A 78 10.91 6.40 20.32
N HIS A 79 11.03 7.72 20.19
CA HIS A 79 10.56 8.47 19.01
C HIS A 79 11.72 9.24 18.38
N PHE A 80 11.78 9.23 17.04
CA PHE A 80 12.74 10.03 16.27
C PHE A 80 12.00 10.98 15.32
N ALA A 81 12.35 12.26 15.37
CA ALA A 81 12.02 13.26 14.36
C ALA A 81 13.33 13.87 13.83
N CYS A 82 13.79 13.39 12.67
CA CYS A 82 15.07 13.79 12.04
C CYS A 82 15.08 13.42 10.54
N HIS A 83 16.17 13.74 9.82
CA HIS A 83 16.36 13.21 8.46
C HIS A 83 16.70 11.72 8.49
N GLY A 84 16.02 10.95 7.64
CA GLY A 84 16.39 9.57 7.31
C GLY A 84 17.25 9.57 6.04
N LEU A 85 18.49 9.11 6.15
CA LEU A 85 19.47 9.12 5.06
C LEU A 85 19.83 7.69 4.67
N LYS A 86 19.94 7.41 3.37
CA LYS A 86 20.45 6.13 2.88
C LYS A 86 21.85 6.28 2.31
N ASP A 87 22.68 5.28 2.56
CA ASP A 87 23.94 5.13 1.84
C ASP A 87 23.70 4.51 0.44
N GLU A 88 24.78 4.35 -0.34
CA GLU A 88 24.73 3.76 -1.68
C GLU A 88 24.26 2.29 -1.67
N GLY A 89 24.43 1.58 -0.54
CA GLY A 89 23.93 0.22 -0.31
C GLY A 89 22.46 0.16 0.12
N GLY A 90 21.81 1.30 0.30
CA GLY A 90 20.42 1.39 0.75
C GLY A 90 20.20 1.19 2.26
N LYS A 91 21.27 1.18 3.07
CA LYS A 91 21.22 1.10 4.53
C LYS A 91 20.74 2.44 5.11
N LEU A 92 19.80 2.38 6.05
CA LEU A 92 19.19 3.56 6.66
C LEU A 92 20.03 4.07 7.84
N PHE A 93 20.22 5.39 7.89
CA PHE A 93 20.84 6.15 8.97
C PHE A 93 19.90 7.26 9.44
N LEU A 94 19.83 7.45 10.75
CA LEU A 94 19.13 8.53 11.42
C LEU A 94 20.13 9.67 11.64
N ALA A 95 19.83 10.84 11.07
CA ALA A 95 20.73 11.98 11.11
C ALA A 95 20.74 12.64 12.51
N ALA A 96 21.95 12.92 13.00
CA ALA A 96 22.25 13.70 14.18
C ALA A 96 22.70 15.13 13.78
N ALA A 97 22.79 16.05 14.74
CA ALA A 97 23.10 17.46 14.44
C ALA A 97 24.49 17.66 13.79
N ASP A 98 25.44 16.76 14.05
CA ASP A 98 26.78 16.75 13.45
C ASP A 98 26.94 15.76 12.28
N THR A 99 25.84 15.23 11.74
CA THR A 99 25.87 14.36 10.56
C THR A 99 26.44 15.07 9.35
N VAL A 100 27.40 14.39 8.70
CA VAL A 100 27.96 14.76 7.41
C VAL A 100 27.46 13.77 6.36
N ARG A 101 26.77 14.25 5.32
CA ARG A 101 26.03 13.42 4.36
C ARG A 101 26.92 12.40 3.63
N THR A 102 28.19 12.73 3.43
CA THR A 102 29.17 11.86 2.79
C THR A 102 29.90 10.90 3.75
N ARG A 103 29.61 10.96 5.06
CA ARG A 103 30.30 10.19 6.12
C ARG A 103 29.33 9.60 7.14
N LEU A 104 28.22 9.02 6.66
CA LEU A 104 27.10 8.55 7.49
C LEU A 104 27.53 7.56 8.58
N GLU A 105 28.37 6.57 8.27
CA GLU A 105 28.82 5.54 9.24
C GLU A 105 29.49 6.12 10.50
N SER A 106 30.16 7.27 10.38
CA SER A 106 30.88 7.90 11.50
C SER A 106 30.12 9.03 12.19
N THR A 107 29.11 9.60 11.51
CA THR A 107 28.47 10.87 11.92
C THR A 107 26.94 10.81 11.99
N ALA A 108 26.34 9.67 11.66
CA ALA A 108 24.92 9.39 11.82
C ALA A 108 24.72 8.09 12.62
N VAL A 109 23.49 7.80 13.02
CA VAL A 109 23.16 6.58 13.77
C VAL A 109 22.54 5.55 12.84
N PRO A 110 23.17 4.40 12.62
CA PRO A 110 22.59 3.34 11.80
C PRO A 110 21.25 2.85 12.37
N ALA A 111 20.25 2.61 11.52
CA ALA A 111 18.97 2.04 11.97
C ALA A 111 19.14 0.66 12.62
N ASP A 112 20.10 -0.15 12.14
CA ASP A 112 20.41 -1.48 12.69
C ASP A 112 21.02 -1.44 14.11
N TYR A 113 21.61 -0.30 14.49
CA TYR A 113 22.09 -0.09 15.86
C TYR A 113 20.90 0.01 16.82
N VAL A 114 19.89 0.82 16.47
CA VAL A 114 18.68 1.00 17.26
C VAL A 114 17.88 -0.31 17.32
N SER A 115 17.73 -1.02 16.19
CA SER A 115 17.00 -2.29 16.15
C SER A 115 17.67 -3.36 17.01
N ARG A 116 19.00 -3.50 16.98
CA ARG A 116 19.75 -4.43 17.86
C ARG A 116 19.53 -4.13 19.34
N LEU A 117 19.59 -2.86 19.73
CA LEU A 117 19.39 -2.47 21.13
C LEU A 117 17.94 -2.76 21.58
N MET A 118 16.96 -2.45 20.75
CA MET A 118 15.55 -2.79 21.01
C MET A 118 15.38 -4.31 21.21
N MET A 119 16.01 -5.12 20.35
CA MET A 119 15.91 -6.59 20.41
C MET A 119 16.66 -7.18 21.62
N ARG A 120 17.76 -6.58 22.06
CA ARG A 120 18.52 -6.99 23.25
C ARG A 120 17.96 -6.45 24.57
N SER A 121 17.08 -5.46 24.51
CA SER A 121 16.48 -4.85 25.70
C SER A 121 15.71 -5.88 26.54
N ARG A 122 15.84 -5.77 27.87
CA ARG A 122 15.15 -6.61 28.84
C ARG A 122 13.70 -6.19 29.06
N ALA A 123 13.31 -4.99 28.64
CA ALA A 123 11.94 -4.51 28.78
C ALA A 123 10.97 -5.46 28.07
N GLY A 124 9.90 -5.86 28.76
CA GLY A 124 8.87 -6.72 28.18
C GLY A 124 8.04 -6.02 27.10
N ARG A 125 8.17 -4.69 26.99
CA ARG A 125 7.38 -3.80 26.13
C ARG A 125 8.26 -2.69 25.57
N ALA A 126 8.45 -2.62 24.26
CA ALA A 126 9.22 -1.55 23.62
C ALA A 126 8.58 -1.12 22.29
N ALA A 127 8.39 0.18 22.09
CA ALA A 127 7.92 0.74 20.82
C ALA A 127 8.93 1.75 20.27
N VAL A 128 9.19 1.72 18.96
CA VAL A 128 9.99 2.73 18.24
C VAL A 128 9.10 3.43 17.22
N MET A 129 9.04 4.75 17.26
CA MET A 129 8.28 5.60 16.33
C MET A 129 9.23 6.44 15.49
N LEU A 130 9.13 6.37 14.17
CA LEU A 130 10.07 7.02 13.24
C LEU A 130 9.35 8.04 12.36
N ASP A 131 9.50 9.32 12.68
CA ASP A 131 9.07 10.46 11.86
C ASP A 131 10.23 10.98 11.01
N CYS A 132 10.63 10.17 10.04
CA CYS A 132 11.70 10.48 9.10
C CYS A 132 11.42 9.87 7.71
N CYS A 133 12.17 10.33 6.70
CA CYS A 133 12.08 9.80 5.34
C CYS A 133 12.64 8.37 5.26
N TYR A 134 12.06 7.53 4.40
CA TYR A 134 12.46 6.14 4.21
C TYR A 134 12.40 5.26 5.47
N ALA A 135 11.59 5.64 6.45
CA ALA A 135 11.53 4.98 7.75
C ALA A 135 11.15 3.49 7.64
N GLY A 136 10.39 3.08 6.62
CA GLY A 136 10.11 1.68 6.32
C GLY A 136 11.33 0.82 5.92
N ALA A 137 12.52 1.41 5.71
CA ALA A 137 13.77 0.67 5.51
C ALA A 137 14.42 0.21 6.84
N PHE A 138 13.90 0.63 7.99
CA PHE A 138 14.32 0.19 9.33
C PHE A 138 14.14 -1.33 9.51
N GLU A 139 13.15 -1.93 8.84
CA GLU A 139 12.89 -3.37 8.82
C GLU A 139 14.07 -4.19 8.27
N ARG A 140 14.75 -3.73 7.21
CA ARG A 140 15.88 -4.47 6.63
C ARG A 140 17.04 -4.65 7.59
N GLY A 141 17.18 -3.75 8.57
CA GLY A 141 18.17 -3.81 9.64
C GLY A 141 17.77 -4.71 10.82
N LEU A 142 16.51 -5.16 10.92
CA LEU A 142 16.06 -6.12 11.93
C LEU A 142 16.50 -7.56 11.60
N PHE A 143 16.76 -7.86 10.31
CA PHE A 143 17.11 -9.20 9.82
C PHE A 143 18.55 -9.31 9.27
N SER A 144 19.42 -8.32 9.51
CA SER A 144 20.81 -8.40 9.07
C SER A 144 21.60 -9.46 9.86
N ARG A 145 22.19 -10.42 9.14
CA ARG A 145 23.04 -11.51 9.66
C ARG A 145 24.20 -10.97 10.53
N ALA A 146 24.20 -11.25 11.83
CA ALA A 146 25.34 -11.63 12.69
C ALA A 146 25.02 -11.51 14.20
N ASP A 147 24.71 -12.62 14.88
CA ASP A 147 25.44 -13.13 16.07
C ASP A 147 24.73 -14.41 16.62
N PRO A 148 25.35 -15.60 16.65
CA PRO A 148 24.69 -16.86 17.07
C PRO A 148 24.61 -17.09 18.59
N GLU A 149 25.05 -16.15 19.43
CA GLU A 149 25.11 -16.36 20.87
C GLU A 149 24.48 -15.20 21.65
N VAL A 150 23.18 -15.28 21.89
CA VAL A 150 22.61 -14.75 23.14
C VAL A 150 21.63 -15.79 23.65
N HIS A 151 21.92 -16.36 24.83
CA HIS A 151 21.01 -17.22 25.58
C HIS A 151 19.78 -16.41 26.02
N VAL A 152 18.86 -16.21 25.08
CA VAL A 152 17.53 -15.64 25.32
C VAL A 152 16.63 -16.72 25.94
N LYS A 153 16.94 -18.02 25.82
CA LYS A 153 16.11 -19.13 26.31
C LYS A 153 15.90 -19.18 27.83
N ASP A 154 16.86 -18.74 28.65
CA ASP A 154 16.80 -18.97 30.10
C ASP A 154 16.07 -17.88 30.90
N SER A 155 15.77 -16.73 30.28
CA SER A 155 15.04 -15.63 30.95
C SER A 155 13.52 -15.68 30.77
N PHE A 156 13.01 -16.64 29.98
CA PHE A 156 11.61 -16.70 29.54
C PHE A 156 10.77 -17.70 30.35
N SER A 157 11.39 -18.71 30.98
CA SER A 157 10.71 -19.78 31.71
C SER A 157 10.22 -19.38 33.11
N ALA A 158 10.86 -18.42 33.78
CA ALA A 158 10.51 -18.03 35.15
C ALA A 158 9.34 -17.02 35.27
N LEU A 159 8.85 -16.48 34.16
CA LEU A 159 7.92 -15.32 34.14
C LEU A 159 6.62 -15.57 33.35
N GLU A 160 6.40 -16.80 32.87
CA GLU A 160 5.19 -17.26 32.16
C GLU A 160 3.92 -17.27 33.03
N GLN A 161 4.05 -17.25 34.36
CA GLN A 161 2.92 -17.37 35.29
C GLN A 161 2.16 -16.06 35.58
N ALA A 162 2.48 -14.93 34.94
CA ALA A 162 2.06 -13.59 35.40
C ALA A 162 1.13 -12.76 34.49
N GLY A 163 0.66 -13.26 33.34
CA GLY A 163 -0.41 -12.67 32.51
C GLY A 163 -0.38 -11.14 32.29
N GLY A 164 0.21 -10.67 31.20
CA GLY A 164 0.10 -9.25 30.79
C GLY A 164 0.72 -8.94 29.43
N GLU A 165 0.31 -7.80 28.83
CA GLU A 165 0.81 -7.31 27.54
C GLU A 165 2.33 -7.36 27.45
N ARG A 166 2.90 -7.88 26.36
CA ARG A 166 4.34 -7.88 26.07
C ARG A 166 4.53 -7.76 24.56
N GLY A 167 5.69 -7.29 24.09
CA GLY A 167 5.98 -7.19 22.65
C GLY A 167 6.89 -6.02 22.29
N ARG A 168 7.46 -6.09 21.09
CA ARG A 168 8.21 -4.98 20.47
C ARG A 168 7.44 -4.47 19.27
N ALA A 169 7.46 -3.17 19.02
CA ALA A 169 6.76 -2.62 17.87
C ALA A 169 7.52 -1.46 17.23
N VAL A 170 7.32 -1.29 15.93
CA VAL A 170 7.88 -0.19 15.15
C VAL A 170 6.74 0.48 14.38
N LEU A 171 6.60 1.80 14.50
CA LEU A 171 5.62 2.60 13.77
C LEU A 171 6.36 3.67 12.96
N THR A 172 6.21 3.69 11.65
CA THR A 172 6.90 4.64 10.77
C THR A 172 5.93 5.64 10.16
N ALA A 173 6.42 6.85 9.92
CA ALA A 173 5.68 7.91 9.24
C ALA A 173 5.63 7.75 7.72
N SER A 174 6.51 6.93 7.14
CA SER A 174 6.65 6.73 5.69
C SER A 174 7.11 5.30 5.36
N SER A 175 6.83 4.85 4.13
CA SER A 175 7.33 3.58 3.61
C SER A 175 8.84 3.64 3.27
N ALA A 176 9.44 2.50 2.90
CA ALA A 176 10.87 2.43 2.57
C ALA A 176 11.28 3.30 1.36
N VAL A 177 10.34 3.88 0.60
CA VAL A 177 10.60 4.64 -0.64
C VAL A 177 10.04 6.07 -0.62
N GLU A 178 9.37 6.47 0.47
CA GLU A 178 8.64 7.74 0.58
C GLU A 178 9.38 8.80 1.41
N TYR A 179 9.04 10.06 1.13
CA TYR A 179 9.43 11.23 1.94
C TYR A 179 8.35 11.53 2.99
N ALA A 180 8.76 11.88 4.21
CA ALA A 180 7.87 12.40 5.24
C ALA A 180 7.73 13.93 5.09
N PHE A 181 6.50 14.46 5.13
CA PHE A 181 6.24 15.88 4.85
C PHE A 181 6.15 16.75 6.12
N GLU A 182 6.81 17.92 6.09
CA GLU A 182 6.55 19.05 7.00
C GLU A 182 5.47 19.98 6.41
N GLY A 183 4.49 20.38 7.22
CA GLY A 183 3.27 21.08 6.78
C GLY A 183 3.49 22.43 6.10
N SER A 184 3.69 22.41 4.77
CA SER A 184 3.81 23.60 3.90
C SER A 184 2.61 23.80 2.95
N LEU A 185 1.55 23.00 3.08
CA LEU A 185 0.30 23.18 2.35
C LEU A 185 -0.69 24.03 3.16
N VAL A 186 -1.09 25.16 2.58
CA VAL A 186 -2.26 25.93 3.02
C VAL A 186 -3.47 25.00 2.93
N VAL A 187 -4.05 24.65 4.08
CA VAL A 187 -5.33 23.92 4.15
C VAL A 187 -6.43 24.84 3.63
N PRO A 188 -7.17 24.48 2.56
CA PRO A 188 -8.32 25.26 2.15
C PRO A 188 -9.37 25.29 3.28
N SER A 189 -9.92 26.46 3.55
CA SER A 189 -10.88 26.79 4.63
C SER A 189 -12.18 25.95 4.68
N ALA A 190 -12.34 24.91 3.85
CA ALA A 190 -13.51 24.03 3.81
C ALA A 190 -13.45 22.85 4.81
N LEU A 191 -12.33 22.68 5.54
CA LEU A 191 -12.12 21.63 6.57
C LEU A 191 -12.12 22.20 8.01
N ALA A 192 -12.90 23.26 8.24
CA ALA A 192 -13.05 23.96 9.52
C ALA A 192 -13.86 23.19 10.59
N GLY A 193 -13.62 21.87 10.70
CA GLY A 193 -13.92 21.08 11.90
C GLY A 193 -12.66 20.56 12.59
N SER A 194 -11.48 20.72 11.98
CA SER A 194 -10.21 20.31 12.59
C SER A 194 -9.60 21.47 13.38
N THR A 195 -9.29 21.23 14.65
CA THR A 195 -8.60 22.16 15.56
C THR A 195 -7.14 22.41 15.19
N MET A 196 -6.67 21.85 14.07
CA MET A 196 -5.29 21.92 13.60
C MET A 196 -4.86 23.31 13.05
N GLY A 197 -5.77 24.29 13.00
CA GLY A 197 -5.48 25.64 12.47
C GLY A 197 -6.26 26.82 13.06
N ALA A 198 -7.05 26.63 14.12
CA ALA A 198 -7.83 27.75 14.70
C ALA A 198 -6.92 28.66 15.55
N GLY A 199 -6.50 29.80 14.98
CA GLY A 199 -5.91 30.92 15.71
C GLY A 199 -4.46 31.33 15.38
N ARG A 200 -3.88 30.93 14.24
CA ARG A 200 -2.47 31.25 13.92
C ARG A 200 -2.30 32.55 13.15
N ALA A 201 -1.28 33.32 13.54
CA ALA A 201 -0.78 34.46 12.78
C ALA A 201 0.05 33.98 11.57
N GLU A 202 0.02 34.73 10.47
CA GLU A 202 0.78 34.44 9.25
C GLU A 202 2.29 34.33 9.56
N GLY A 203 2.90 33.15 9.31
CA GLY A 203 4.35 32.93 9.44
C GLY A 203 4.80 31.87 10.45
N GLU A 204 3.90 31.29 11.26
CA GLU A 204 4.27 30.19 12.16
C GLU A 204 4.33 28.82 11.45
N PRO A 205 5.41 28.02 11.64
CA PRO A 205 5.50 26.68 11.07
C PRO A 205 4.47 25.71 11.67
N GLY A 206 3.78 24.95 10.81
CA GLY A 206 2.83 23.92 11.23
C GLY A 206 3.50 22.64 11.73
N PRO A 207 2.79 21.79 12.52
CA PRO A 207 3.28 20.48 12.95
C PRO A 207 3.62 19.57 11.76
N SER A 208 4.46 18.56 11.98
CA SER A 208 4.54 17.39 11.10
C SER A 208 3.17 16.71 11.00
N LEU A 209 2.86 16.12 9.84
CA LEU A 209 1.58 15.45 9.65
C LEU A 209 1.45 14.19 10.52
N PHE A 210 2.56 13.46 10.69
CA PHE A 210 2.60 12.23 11.48
C PHE A 210 2.61 12.51 12.98
N THR A 211 3.60 13.24 13.50
CA THR A 211 3.66 13.53 14.94
C THR A 211 2.52 14.47 15.37
N GLY A 212 2.05 15.34 14.49
CA GLY A 212 0.84 16.13 14.72
C GLY A 212 -0.42 15.28 14.93
N ALA A 213 -0.66 14.29 14.07
CA ALA A 213 -1.78 13.36 14.22
C ALA A 213 -1.64 12.47 15.47
N LEU A 214 -0.42 12.02 15.79
CA LEU A 214 -0.10 11.29 17.01
C LEU A 214 -0.48 12.10 18.27
N VAL A 215 -0.03 13.36 18.34
CA VAL A 215 -0.35 14.27 19.45
C VAL A 215 -1.85 14.57 19.53
N GLU A 216 -2.51 14.84 18.40
CA GLU A 216 -3.96 15.10 18.35
C GLU A 216 -4.73 13.90 18.91
N GLY A 217 -4.50 12.69 18.38
CA GLY A 217 -5.24 11.49 18.76
C GLY A 217 -5.07 11.11 20.22
N LEU A 218 -3.85 11.21 20.77
CA LEU A 218 -3.60 10.95 22.18
C LEU A 218 -4.20 12.02 23.09
N ARG A 219 -4.16 13.31 22.68
CA ARG A 219 -4.68 14.42 23.47
C ARG A 219 -6.20 14.44 23.53
N THR A 220 -6.87 14.19 22.40
CA THR A 220 -8.33 14.21 22.34
C THR A 220 -8.95 12.91 22.83
N GLY A 221 -8.18 11.81 22.76
CA GLY A 221 -8.69 10.47 22.97
C GLY A 221 -9.38 9.88 21.74
N ASP A 222 -9.40 10.58 20.60
CA ASP A 222 -10.04 10.07 19.37
C ASP A 222 -9.30 8.89 18.75
N ALA A 223 -8.07 8.60 19.21
CA ALA A 223 -7.34 7.39 18.87
C ALA A 223 -7.83 6.13 19.60
N ASP A 224 -8.70 6.26 20.61
CA ASP A 224 -9.45 5.13 21.20
C ASP A 224 -10.62 4.80 20.27
N LEU A 225 -10.32 3.94 19.29
CA LEU A 225 -11.29 3.55 18.26
C LEU A 225 -12.27 2.50 18.80
N GLY A 226 -11.86 1.70 19.78
CA GLY A 226 -12.67 0.71 20.47
C GLY A 226 -13.65 1.29 21.51
N GLY A 227 -13.40 2.50 22.00
CA GLY A 227 -14.16 3.15 23.07
C GLY A 227 -14.00 2.47 24.44
N ASP A 228 -12.89 1.77 24.67
CA ASP A 228 -12.63 1.02 25.90
C ASP A 228 -11.83 1.83 26.95
N GLY A 229 -11.50 3.08 26.62
CA GLY A 229 -10.80 4.02 27.49
C GLY A 229 -9.28 3.87 27.48
N VAL A 230 -8.72 2.97 26.67
CA VAL A 230 -7.28 2.88 26.41
C VAL A 230 -6.98 3.16 24.94
N VAL A 231 -5.72 3.49 24.66
CA VAL A 231 -5.23 3.68 23.29
C VAL A 231 -4.08 2.71 23.09
N GLY A 232 -4.38 1.64 22.36
CA GLY A 232 -3.41 0.67 21.88
C GLY A 232 -2.58 1.19 20.71
N LEU A 233 -1.44 0.56 20.44
CA LEU A 233 -0.55 0.98 19.36
C LEU A 233 -1.16 0.71 17.98
N ALA A 234 -1.97 -0.35 17.84
CA ALA A 234 -2.66 -0.66 16.58
C ALA A 234 -3.77 0.37 16.28
N GLU A 235 -4.56 0.73 17.28
CA GLU A 235 -5.59 1.78 17.14
C GLU A 235 -4.98 3.14 16.83
N LEU A 236 -3.88 3.47 17.52
CA LEU A 236 -3.13 4.69 17.29
C LEU A 236 -2.58 4.76 15.86
N ALA A 237 -2.01 3.66 15.35
CA ALA A 237 -1.54 3.58 13.97
C ALA A 237 -2.68 3.74 12.95
N GLN A 238 -3.85 3.15 13.23
CA GLN A 238 -5.04 3.30 12.38
C GLN A 238 -5.55 4.75 12.35
N TYR A 239 -5.64 5.39 13.51
CA TYR A 239 -6.03 6.79 13.62
C TYR A 239 -5.07 7.71 12.86
N ILE A 240 -3.76 7.56 13.10
CA ILE A 240 -2.71 8.35 12.42
C ILE A 240 -2.77 8.12 10.91
N GLY A 241 -2.88 6.87 10.46
CA GLY A 241 -2.98 6.53 9.04
C GLY A 241 -4.20 7.16 8.37
N GLY A 242 -5.36 7.16 9.02
CA GLY A 242 -6.56 7.84 8.53
C GLY A 242 -6.37 9.35 8.41
N ARG A 243 -5.74 9.98 9.41
CA ARG A 243 -5.54 11.43 9.46
C ARG A 243 -4.50 11.92 8.45
N VAL A 244 -3.38 11.21 8.32
CA VAL A 244 -2.32 11.52 7.36
C VAL A 244 -2.83 11.34 5.92
N ARG A 245 -3.52 10.22 5.61
CA ARG A 245 -4.05 9.96 4.26
C ARG A 245 -5.14 10.94 3.82
N ALA A 246 -5.91 11.50 4.77
CA ALA A 246 -6.89 12.54 4.48
C ALA A 246 -6.23 13.86 4.02
N VAL A 247 -4.97 14.10 4.38
CA VAL A 247 -4.21 15.29 4.00
C VAL A 247 -3.31 15.03 2.79
N THR A 248 -2.64 13.87 2.75
CA THR A 248 -1.81 13.46 1.62
C THR A 248 -1.87 11.94 1.41
N PRO A 249 -2.27 11.45 0.22
CA PRO A 249 -2.27 10.02 -0.08
C PRO A 249 -0.85 9.46 -0.29
N HIS A 250 0.18 10.31 -0.32
CA HIS A 250 1.57 9.94 -0.63
C HIS A 250 2.46 9.68 0.59
N GLN A 251 1.92 9.77 1.80
CA GLN A 251 2.60 9.42 3.04
C GLN A 251 1.82 8.31 3.74
N ASN A 252 2.38 7.09 3.78
CA ASN A 252 1.69 5.93 4.32
C ASN A 252 2.36 5.40 5.61
N PRO A 253 1.78 5.67 6.78
CA PRO A 253 2.29 5.11 8.03
C PRO A 253 2.20 3.57 8.07
N GLN A 254 3.23 2.91 8.61
CA GLN A 254 3.32 1.44 8.69
C GLN A 254 3.59 1.00 10.13
N LEU A 255 2.97 -0.10 10.57
CA LEU A 255 3.14 -0.69 11.90
C LEU A 255 3.64 -2.13 11.77
N TRP A 256 4.66 -2.47 12.54
CA TRP A 256 5.14 -3.84 12.73
C TRP A 256 5.16 -4.19 14.21
N MET A 257 4.78 -5.42 14.55
CA MET A 257 4.80 -5.94 15.92
C MET A 257 5.58 -7.26 15.96
N PHE A 258 6.38 -7.47 16.99
CA PHE A 258 7.30 -8.59 17.15
C PHE A 258 7.15 -9.21 18.54
N GLY A 259 6.84 -10.51 18.61
CA GLY A 259 6.66 -11.22 19.88
C GLY A 259 5.59 -10.59 20.77
N ALA A 260 4.54 -10.02 20.17
CA ALA A 260 3.51 -9.27 20.87
C ALA A 260 2.39 -10.17 21.38
N TYR A 261 2.01 -9.99 22.65
CA TYR A 261 0.87 -10.62 23.30
C TYR A 261 -0.09 -9.50 23.70
N GLY A 262 -1.19 -9.34 22.97
CA GLY A 262 -2.11 -8.18 23.09
C GLY A 262 -1.64 -6.92 22.34
N ASP A 263 -2.49 -5.89 22.28
CA ASP A 263 -2.08 -4.57 21.76
C ASP A 263 -1.28 -3.83 22.84
N LEU A 264 -0.17 -3.21 22.46
CA LEU A 264 0.73 -2.53 23.38
C LEU A 264 0.11 -1.21 23.81
N THR A 265 -0.45 -1.14 25.02
CA THR A 265 -1.12 0.09 25.49
C THR A 265 -0.13 1.25 25.60
N ILE A 266 -0.40 2.36 24.88
CA ILE A 266 0.40 3.58 24.89
C ILE A 266 -0.25 4.67 25.74
N ALA A 267 -1.57 4.83 25.75
CA ALA A 267 -2.21 5.86 26.56
C ALA A 267 -3.59 5.44 27.10
N ARG A 268 -4.16 6.29 27.96
CA ARG A 268 -5.58 6.28 28.32
C ARG A 268 -6.32 7.37 27.55
N ALA A 269 -7.54 7.10 27.14
CA ALA A 269 -8.36 8.09 26.44
C ALA A 269 -8.89 9.15 27.42
N ALA A 270 -8.70 10.43 27.10
CA ALA A 270 -9.11 11.55 27.94
C ALA A 270 -10.65 11.70 28.07
N ARG A 271 -11.43 11.06 27.19
CA ARG A 271 -12.89 11.00 27.22
C ARG A 271 -13.34 9.57 26.98
N SER A 272 -13.79 8.89 28.04
CA SER A 272 -14.66 7.72 27.86
C SER A 272 -15.90 8.20 27.11
N ARG A 273 -16.08 7.77 25.86
CA ARG A 273 -17.43 7.80 25.28
C ARG A 273 -18.25 6.80 26.09
N ASP A 274 -19.47 7.17 26.47
CA ASP A 274 -20.35 6.21 27.13
C ASP A 274 -20.44 4.97 26.23
N PRO A 275 -20.20 3.76 26.76
CA PRO A 275 -20.32 2.56 25.96
C PRO A 275 -21.74 2.52 25.40
N VAL A 276 -21.85 2.59 24.08
CA VAL A 276 -23.13 2.34 23.41
C VAL A 276 -23.49 0.91 23.76
N THR A 277 -24.43 0.77 24.70
CA THR A 277 -25.01 -0.50 25.07
C THR A 277 -25.90 -0.89 23.92
N VAL A 278 -25.38 -1.70 23.00
CA VAL A 278 -26.19 -2.36 21.98
C VAL A 278 -27.15 -3.29 22.74
N PRO A 279 -28.47 -3.07 22.70
CA PRO A 279 -29.40 -3.99 23.34
C PRO A 279 -29.24 -5.36 22.69
N MET A 280 -29.05 -6.39 23.53
CA MET A 280 -29.10 -7.79 23.11
C MET A 280 -30.41 -8.05 22.34
N GLY A 281 -30.30 -8.22 21.02
CA GLY A 281 -31.43 -8.49 20.14
C GLY A 281 -31.33 -7.87 18.74
N VAL A 282 -30.37 -6.98 18.48
CA VAL A 282 -30.19 -6.41 17.14
C VAL A 282 -29.24 -7.30 16.32
N ASP A 283 -29.73 -7.82 15.18
CA ASP A 283 -28.87 -8.43 14.16
C ASP A 283 -27.93 -7.36 13.60
N VAL A 284 -26.72 -7.30 14.16
CA VAL A 284 -25.65 -6.36 13.79
C VAL A 284 -25.38 -6.40 12.29
N ARG A 285 -25.49 -7.57 11.65
CA ARG A 285 -25.29 -7.70 10.20
C ARG A 285 -26.43 -7.03 9.41
N ALA A 286 -27.66 -7.03 9.93
CA ALA A 286 -28.77 -6.33 9.29
C ALA A 286 -28.62 -4.81 9.41
N GLU A 287 -28.13 -4.33 10.55
CA GLU A 287 -27.85 -2.91 10.77
C GLU A 287 -26.69 -2.42 9.89
N GLU A 288 -25.60 -3.18 9.81
CA GLU A 288 -24.45 -2.91 8.93
C GLU A 288 -24.84 -2.90 7.45
N ARG A 289 -25.70 -3.82 7.00
CA ARG A 289 -26.25 -3.82 5.63
C ARG A 289 -27.03 -2.53 5.34
N ARG A 290 -27.88 -2.10 6.28
CA ARG A 290 -28.66 -0.87 6.12
C ARG A 290 -27.77 0.38 6.19
N LEU A 291 -26.71 0.37 7.00
CA LEU A 291 -25.72 1.45 7.04
C LEU A 291 -24.91 1.55 5.73
N ARG A 292 -24.49 0.41 5.16
CA ARG A 292 -23.84 0.37 3.84
C ARG A 292 -24.77 0.89 2.74
N ARG A 293 -26.07 0.58 2.83
CA ARG A 293 -27.10 1.12 1.94
C ARG A 293 -27.22 2.65 2.05
N VAL A 294 -27.13 3.23 3.25
CA VAL A 294 -27.07 4.69 3.42
C VAL A 294 -25.88 5.30 2.68
N ALA A 295 -24.69 4.70 2.78
CA ALA A 295 -23.50 5.17 2.10
C ALA A 295 -23.62 5.11 0.57
N GLU A 296 -24.18 4.01 0.05
CA GLU A 296 -24.45 3.83 -1.39
C GLU A 296 -25.45 4.87 -1.92
N MET A 297 -26.57 5.06 -1.22
CA MET A 297 -27.58 6.04 -1.62
C MET A 297 -27.06 7.47 -1.55
N ARG A 298 -26.17 7.79 -0.59
CA ARG A 298 -25.51 9.10 -0.55
C ARG A 298 -24.68 9.36 -1.81
N THR A 299 -23.93 8.37 -2.28
CA THR A 299 -23.15 8.50 -3.52
C THR A 299 -24.05 8.68 -4.75
N LEU A 300 -25.15 7.93 -4.84
CA LEU A 300 -26.11 8.09 -5.94
C LEU A 300 -26.82 9.45 -5.92
N LEU A 301 -27.11 9.98 -4.73
CA LEU A 301 -27.75 11.30 -4.54
C LEU A 301 -26.87 12.45 -5.06
N GLU A 302 -25.54 12.30 -4.99
CA GLU A 302 -24.56 13.27 -5.49
C GLU A 302 -24.25 13.09 -7.00
N GLY A 303 -24.73 12.01 -7.61
CA GLY A 303 -24.49 11.66 -9.00
C GLY A 303 -25.20 12.55 -10.03
N PRO A 304 -24.78 12.51 -11.31
CA PRO A 304 -25.35 13.33 -12.39
C PRO A 304 -26.72 12.83 -12.90
N ASP A 305 -27.11 11.60 -12.61
CA ASP A 305 -28.37 10.97 -13.08
C ASP A 305 -29.54 11.35 -12.16
N VAL A 306 -30.43 12.23 -12.65
CA VAL A 306 -31.55 12.78 -11.87
C VAL A 306 -32.57 11.71 -11.45
N PRO A 307 -33.03 10.79 -12.33
CA PRO A 307 -33.85 9.64 -11.93
C PRO A 307 -33.23 8.78 -10.81
N GLN A 308 -31.94 8.45 -10.89
CA GLN A 308 -31.26 7.66 -9.85
C GLN A 308 -31.13 8.41 -8.53
N ALA A 309 -30.86 9.72 -8.59
CA ALA A 309 -30.80 10.57 -7.41
C ALA A 309 -32.17 10.72 -6.73
N LEU A 310 -33.27 10.78 -7.49
CA LEU A 310 -34.64 10.77 -6.95
C LEU A 310 -34.99 9.44 -6.27
N TYR A 311 -34.54 8.32 -6.84
CA TYR A 311 -34.67 7.00 -6.20
C TYR A 311 -33.89 6.94 -4.89
N ALA A 312 -32.63 7.37 -4.90
CA ALA A 312 -31.79 7.43 -3.70
C ALA A 312 -32.37 8.33 -2.61
N LEU A 313 -33.02 9.44 -2.99
CA LEU A 313 -33.72 10.32 -2.06
C LEU A 313 -34.88 9.61 -1.33
N GLY A 314 -35.69 8.83 -2.06
CA GLY A 314 -36.78 8.06 -1.48
C GLY A 314 -36.30 6.96 -0.52
N GLU A 315 -35.20 6.29 -0.86
CA GLU A 315 -34.59 5.26 0.00
C GLU A 315 -33.97 5.85 1.27
N LEU A 316 -33.25 6.97 1.15
CA LEU A 316 -32.67 7.67 2.31
C LEU A 316 -33.75 8.19 3.26
N ASP A 317 -34.89 8.65 2.75
CA ASP A 317 -36.03 9.09 3.57
C ASP A 317 -36.67 7.93 4.36
N GLN A 318 -36.69 6.71 3.79
CA GLN A 318 -37.10 5.51 4.54
C GLN A 318 -36.08 5.14 5.62
N LEU A 319 -34.78 5.17 5.29
CA LEU A 319 -33.70 4.87 6.24
C LEU A 319 -33.58 5.94 7.35
N ALA A 320 -33.96 7.19 7.07
CA ALA A 320 -34.03 8.27 8.06
C ALA A 320 -35.18 8.12 9.08
N ARG A 321 -36.03 7.09 8.92
CA ARG A 321 -37.05 6.67 9.88
C ARG A 321 -36.74 5.31 10.51
N ASP A 322 -35.54 4.77 10.28
CA ASP A 322 -35.12 3.48 10.84
C ASP A 322 -35.15 3.52 12.37
N THR A 323 -35.49 2.37 12.96
CA THR A 323 -35.52 2.17 14.41
C THR A 323 -34.13 2.30 15.04
N SER A 324 -33.07 1.96 14.29
CA SER A 324 -31.68 2.07 14.71
C SER A 324 -31.17 3.50 14.54
N ALA A 325 -30.66 4.09 15.63
CA ALA A 325 -30.01 5.39 15.59
C ALA A 325 -28.74 5.39 14.72
N ILE A 326 -28.03 4.26 14.65
CA ILE A 326 -26.78 4.12 13.89
C ILE A 326 -27.03 4.21 12.38
N VAL A 327 -28.19 3.75 11.88
CA VAL A 327 -28.58 3.88 10.47
C VAL A 327 -29.31 5.20 10.21
N ARG A 328 -30.21 5.57 11.12
CA ARG A 328 -31.08 6.74 11.00
C ARG A 328 -30.30 8.04 10.95
N GLU A 329 -29.34 8.24 11.85
CA GLU A 329 -28.62 9.52 11.95
C GLU A 329 -27.74 9.80 10.72
N PRO A 330 -26.95 8.85 10.20
CA PRO A 330 -26.26 9.04 8.92
C PRO A 330 -27.19 9.28 7.73
N ALA A 331 -28.36 8.62 7.68
CA ALA A 331 -29.35 8.86 6.64
C ALA A 331 -29.92 10.29 6.71
N ARG A 332 -30.26 10.77 7.90
CA ARG A 332 -30.69 12.16 8.15
C ARG A 332 -29.62 13.18 7.81
N GLN A 333 -28.36 12.87 8.14
CA GLN A 333 -27.22 13.71 7.82
C GLN A 333 -27.02 13.80 6.31
N ALA A 334 -27.14 12.69 5.58
CA ALA A 334 -27.07 12.67 4.12
C ALA A 334 -28.19 13.50 3.47
N LEU A 335 -29.43 13.38 3.96
CA LEU A 335 -30.57 14.19 3.49
C LEU A 335 -30.36 15.68 3.74
N THR A 336 -29.88 16.05 4.93
CA THR A 336 -29.63 17.45 5.32
C THR A 336 -28.47 18.04 4.51
N ALA A 337 -27.40 17.27 4.30
CA ALA A 337 -26.25 17.67 3.48
C ALA A 337 -26.62 17.87 2.01
N ALA A 338 -27.68 17.22 1.52
CA ALA A 338 -28.19 17.34 0.16
C ALA A 338 -29.24 18.46 -0.02
N GLY A 339 -29.52 19.26 1.02
CA GLY A 339 -30.42 20.42 0.93
C GLY A 339 -29.91 21.55 0.02
N PRO A 340 -30.80 22.43 -0.48
CA PRO A 340 -30.41 23.61 -1.24
C PRO A 340 -29.59 24.59 -0.38
N ARG A 341 -28.44 25.03 -0.89
CA ARG A 341 -27.53 25.96 -0.19
C ARG A 341 -27.37 27.27 -0.95
N ILE A 342 -27.55 28.38 -0.23
CA ILE A 342 -27.32 29.75 -0.71
C ILE A 342 -26.20 30.35 0.13
N THR A 343 -25.17 30.89 -0.52
CA THR A 343 -23.98 31.43 0.16
C THR A 343 -24.33 32.66 1.00
N ASP A 344 -25.15 33.55 0.44
CA ASP A 344 -25.55 34.81 1.09
C ASP A 344 -27.04 34.77 1.42
N THR A 345 -27.36 34.57 2.70
CA THR A 345 -28.75 34.47 3.19
C THR A 345 -29.38 35.82 3.53
N HIS A 346 -28.62 36.91 3.41
CA HIS A 346 -29.09 38.27 3.62
C HIS A 346 -28.57 39.20 2.51
N TRP A 347 -29.47 39.96 1.89
CA TRP A 347 -29.17 40.88 0.81
C TRP A 347 -29.73 42.27 1.10
N ASP A 348 -28.85 43.25 1.27
CA ASP A 348 -29.24 44.66 1.37
C ASP A 348 -29.11 45.33 0.00
N LEU A 349 -30.23 45.79 -0.54
CA LEU A 349 -30.29 46.49 -1.83
C LEU A 349 -29.93 47.98 -1.71
N GLY A 350 -29.73 48.48 -0.49
CA GLY A 350 -29.53 49.90 -0.24
C GLY A 350 -30.76 50.73 -0.61
N VAL A 351 -30.55 51.87 -1.26
CA VAL A 351 -31.62 52.81 -1.60
C VAL A 351 -32.23 52.47 -2.96
N ILE A 352 -33.55 52.22 -2.99
CA ILE A 352 -34.35 52.01 -4.21
C ILE A 352 -35.40 53.12 -4.37
N VAL A 353 -35.90 53.33 -5.59
CA VAL A 353 -36.94 54.35 -5.86
C VAL A 353 -38.32 53.71 -5.82
N ALA A 354 -39.23 54.22 -4.99
CA ALA A 354 -40.59 53.73 -4.88
C ALA A 354 -41.33 53.83 -6.23
N GLY A 355 -42.02 52.75 -6.64
CA GLY A 355 -42.76 52.65 -7.89
C GLY A 355 -41.91 52.25 -9.12
N ARG A 356 -40.59 52.12 -8.99
CA ARG A 356 -39.70 51.66 -10.07
C ARG A 356 -39.12 50.27 -9.77
N PRO A 357 -39.04 49.36 -10.76
CA PRO A 357 -38.39 48.08 -10.56
C PRO A 357 -36.87 48.27 -10.39
N GLY A 358 -36.33 47.73 -9.30
CA GLY A 358 -34.90 47.67 -9.03
C GLY A 358 -34.16 46.67 -9.93
N PRO A 359 -32.82 46.61 -9.82
CA PRO A 359 -32.00 45.72 -10.63
C PRO A 359 -32.34 44.24 -10.36
N GLU A 360 -32.22 43.40 -11.40
CA GLU A 360 -32.32 41.95 -11.24
C GLU A 360 -31.02 41.40 -10.64
N ILE A 361 -31.15 40.58 -9.59
CA ILE A 361 -30.04 39.97 -8.87
C ILE A 361 -30.10 38.46 -9.04
N ASP A 362 -29.01 37.89 -9.56
CA ASP A 362 -28.82 36.44 -9.73
C ASP A 362 -28.15 35.86 -8.49
N VAL A 363 -28.86 34.98 -7.79
CA VAL A 363 -28.39 34.28 -6.61
C VAL A 363 -28.15 32.81 -6.97
N PRO A 364 -26.90 32.34 -6.93
CA PRO A 364 -26.60 30.94 -7.22
C PRO A 364 -27.15 30.03 -6.10
N VAL A 365 -27.86 28.97 -6.50
CA VAL A 365 -28.31 27.91 -5.58
C VAL A 365 -27.43 26.70 -5.80
N SER A 366 -26.68 26.32 -4.77
CA SER A 366 -25.75 25.19 -4.79
C SER A 366 -26.38 23.93 -4.17
N GLY A 367 -25.99 22.76 -4.66
CA GLY A 367 -26.54 21.47 -4.26
C GLY A 367 -26.34 20.40 -5.33
N PRO A 368 -26.55 19.11 -5.01
CA PRO A 368 -26.46 18.03 -5.99
C PRO A 368 -27.46 18.20 -7.14
N PRO A 369 -27.23 17.58 -8.30
CA PRO A 369 -28.03 17.81 -9.52
C PRO A 369 -29.55 17.70 -9.34
N VAL A 370 -30.02 16.81 -8.45
CA VAL A 370 -31.44 16.65 -8.09
C VAL A 370 -32.05 17.91 -7.43
N VAL A 371 -31.27 18.68 -6.68
CA VAL A 371 -31.72 19.93 -6.05
C VAL A 371 -32.05 20.94 -7.13
N ARG A 372 -31.16 21.12 -8.11
CA ARG A 372 -31.38 22.06 -9.22
C ARG A 372 -32.58 21.67 -10.07
N ALA A 373 -32.80 20.37 -10.28
CA ALA A 373 -33.92 19.85 -11.06
C ALA A 373 -35.29 19.98 -10.37
N THR A 374 -35.33 20.10 -9.03
CA THR A 374 -36.56 20.11 -8.23
C THR A 374 -36.84 21.44 -7.52
N THR A 375 -35.98 22.45 -7.72
CA THR A 375 -36.09 23.75 -7.05
C THR A 375 -37.32 24.54 -7.53
N LYS A 376 -38.16 24.95 -6.60
CA LYS A 376 -39.24 25.93 -6.76
C LYS A 376 -38.99 27.10 -5.82
N VAL A 377 -39.26 28.32 -6.29
CA VAL A 377 -39.06 29.51 -5.46
C VAL A 377 -40.37 30.24 -5.25
N VAL A 378 -40.61 30.63 -4.00
CA VAL A 378 -41.79 31.39 -3.58
C VAL A 378 -41.32 32.67 -2.91
N SER A 379 -41.88 33.80 -3.32
CA SER A 379 -41.74 35.07 -2.59
C SER A 379 -42.85 35.17 -1.56
N GLU A 380 -42.50 35.41 -0.29
CA GLU A 380 -43.48 35.70 0.76
C GLU A 380 -43.81 37.21 0.84
N SER A 381 -43.17 38.03 -0.01
CA SER A 381 -43.27 39.49 0.06
C SER A 381 -43.66 40.08 -1.29
N ALA A 382 -44.77 40.82 -1.33
CA ALA A 382 -45.35 41.35 -2.56
C ALA A 382 -44.43 42.33 -3.33
N TRP A 383 -43.50 42.99 -2.61
CA TRP A 383 -42.53 43.92 -3.19
C TRP A 383 -41.31 43.22 -3.79
N LEU A 384 -41.17 41.90 -3.65
CA LEU A 384 -40.10 41.11 -4.27
C LEU A 384 -40.67 40.21 -5.37
N ARG A 385 -40.19 40.39 -6.59
CA ARG A 385 -40.51 39.51 -7.72
C ARG A 385 -39.40 38.51 -7.93
N VAL A 386 -39.78 37.27 -8.21
CA VAL A 386 -38.84 36.15 -8.31
C VAL A 386 -39.12 35.31 -9.54
N ARG A 387 -38.05 34.86 -10.21
CA ARG A 387 -38.11 33.91 -11.31
C ARG A 387 -36.92 32.94 -11.29
N PRO A 388 -37.05 31.74 -11.89
CA PRO A 388 -35.92 30.82 -12.07
C PRO A 388 -34.81 31.43 -12.95
N GLY A 389 -33.55 31.19 -12.59
CA GLY A 389 -32.36 31.62 -13.34
C GLY A 389 -31.43 30.45 -13.70
N ALA A 390 -30.48 30.67 -14.62
CA ALA A 390 -29.60 29.61 -15.13
C ALA A 390 -28.69 28.98 -14.05
N ARG A 391 -28.38 29.71 -12.98
CA ARG A 391 -27.55 29.26 -11.85
C ARG A 391 -28.32 29.10 -10.54
N GLY A 392 -29.64 29.26 -10.56
CA GLY A 392 -30.49 29.20 -9.37
C GLY A 392 -31.67 30.17 -9.45
N LEU A 393 -31.54 31.33 -8.80
CA LEU A 393 -32.61 32.27 -8.52
C LEU A 393 -32.31 33.63 -9.15
N VAL A 394 -33.31 34.29 -9.74
CA VAL A 394 -33.24 35.74 -10.04
C VAL A 394 -34.38 36.46 -9.32
N PHE A 395 -34.07 37.51 -8.56
CA PHE A 395 -35.08 38.35 -7.91
C PHE A 395 -34.89 39.84 -8.20
N SER A 396 -35.97 40.61 -8.10
CA SER A 396 -35.96 42.09 -8.21
C SER A 396 -36.95 42.72 -7.22
N ALA A 397 -36.64 43.93 -6.78
CA ALA A 397 -37.48 44.69 -5.85
C ALA A 397 -38.36 45.71 -6.58
N LEU A 398 -39.63 45.79 -6.20
CA LEU A 398 -40.61 46.79 -6.63
C LEU A 398 -41.43 47.21 -5.41
N ALA A 399 -40.90 48.14 -4.62
CA ALA A 399 -41.62 48.73 -3.50
C ALA A 399 -42.53 49.85 -4.01
N GLU A 400 -43.84 49.77 -3.78
CA GLU A 400 -44.79 50.80 -4.23
C GLU A 400 -44.81 52.04 -3.32
N THR A 401 -44.39 51.91 -2.07
CA THR A 401 -44.40 52.98 -1.07
C THR A 401 -42.99 53.30 -0.55
N PRO A 402 -42.66 54.57 -0.25
CA PRO A 402 -41.42 54.93 0.43
C PRO A 402 -41.36 54.36 1.87
N GLY A 403 -40.18 53.95 2.32
CA GLY A 403 -39.94 53.37 3.66
C GLY A 403 -38.89 52.27 3.67
N VAL A 404 -38.59 51.73 4.85
CA VAL A 404 -37.78 50.50 5.00
C VAL A 404 -38.66 49.31 4.63
N HIS A 405 -38.19 48.48 3.72
CA HIS A 405 -38.85 47.22 3.33
C HIS A 405 -37.94 46.05 3.67
N GLU A 406 -38.49 45.08 4.39
CA GLU A 406 -37.87 43.78 4.62
C GLU A 406 -38.75 42.71 3.98
N GLY A 407 -38.13 41.72 3.35
CA GLY A 407 -38.82 40.68 2.61
C GLY A 407 -38.09 39.35 2.68
N ARG A 408 -38.84 38.28 2.46
CA ARG A 408 -38.33 36.91 2.59
C ARG A 408 -38.62 36.11 1.33
N LEU A 409 -37.59 35.48 0.79
CA LEU A 409 -37.70 34.54 -0.33
C LEU A 409 -37.39 33.13 0.17
N VAL A 410 -38.23 32.17 -0.18
CA VAL A 410 -38.09 30.77 0.21
C VAL A 410 -37.83 29.91 -1.01
N VAL A 411 -36.70 29.22 -1.01
CA VAL A 411 -36.28 28.26 -2.03
C VAL A 411 -36.59 26.85 -1.52
N ARG A 412 -37.47 26.13 -2.20
CA ARG A 412 -37.91 24.78 -1.86
C ARG A 412 -37.39 23.78 -2.88
N ALA A 413 -36.78 22.69 -2.43
CA ALA A 413 -36.36 21.56 -3.26
C ALA A 413 -36.87 20.25 -2.65
N ALA A 414 -36.72 19.14 -3.38
CA ALA A 414 -37.15 17.82 -2.89
C ALA A 414 -36.41 17.38 -1.60
N THR A 415 -35.22 17.92 -1.34
CA THR A 415 -34.36 17.60 -0.19
C THR A 415 -34.51 18.56 1.00
N GLY A 416 -35.33 19.63 0.89
CA GLY A 416 -35.53 20.60 1.96
C GLY A 416 -35.79 22.02 1.45
N GLU A 417 -35.87 22.99 2.36
CA GLU A 417 -36.05 24.40 2.04
C GLU A 417 -35.00 25.28 2.71
N CYS A 418 -34.66 26.39 2.05
CA CYS A 418 -33.84 27.45 2.61
C CYS A 418 -34.47 28.80 2.31
N ALA A 419 -34.24 29.78 3.18
CA ALA A 419 -34.79 31.12 3.04
C ALA A 419 -33.67 32.16 3.05
N LEU A 420 -33.88 33.24 2.31
CA LEU A 420 -33.03 34.43 2.37
C LEU A 420 -33.89 35.66 2.66
N THR A 421 -33.31 36.61 3.36
CA THR A 421 -33.93 37.91 3.66
C THR A 421 -33.35 38.99 2.77
N VAL A 422 -34.22 39.88 2.29
CA VAL A 422 -33.85 41.04 1.47
C VAL A 422 -34.33 42.30 2.17
N SER A 423 -33.45 43.27 2.35
CA SER A 423 -33.78 44.60 2.86
C SER A 423 -33.55 45.66 1.79
N ALA A 424 -34.35 46.72 1.81
CA ALA A 424 -34.17 47.89 0.98
C ALA A 424 -34.77 49.14 1.63
N GLN A 425 -34.18 50.30 1.37
CA GLN A 425 -34.76 51.59 1.71
C GLN A 425 -35.39 52.22 0.46
N ALA A 426 -36.72 52.23 0.37
CA ALA A 426 -37.44 52.88 -0.72
C ALA A 426 -37.58 54.38 -0.45
N VAL A 427 -37.10 55.23 -1.36
CA VAL A 427 -37.29 56.69 -1.32
C VAL A 427 -38.28 57.12 -2.39
N ALA A 428 -39.01 58.21 -2.13
CA ALA A 428 -39.88 58.81 -3.13
C ALA A 428 -39.03 59.34 -4.30
N GLU A 429 -39.52 59.21 -5.52
CA GLU A 429 -38.86 59.77 -6.69
C GLU A 429 -38.83 61.30 -6.57
N GLU A 430 -37.65 61.90 -6.42
CA GLU A 430 -37.49 63.35 -6.54
C GLU A 430 -37.66 63.75 -8.01
N PRO A 431 -38.52 64.72 -8.34
CA PRO A 431 -38.71 65.16 -9.72
C PRO A 431 -37.41 65.78 -10.24
N LEU A 432 -36.84 65.18 -11.30
CA LEU A 432 -35.67 65.75 -11.97
C LEU A 432 -35.98 67.17 -12.49
N PRO A 433 -35.05 68.13 -12.34
CA PRO A 433 -35.24 69.47 -12.85
C PRO A 433 -35.28 69.47 -14.37
N VAL A 434 -36.37 70.03 -14.92
CA VAL A 434 -36.54 70.31 -16.34
C VAL A 434 -35.54 71.39 -16.75
N VAL A 435 -34.56 71.03 -17.59
CA VAL A 435 -33.73 72.01 -18.31
C VAL A 435 -34.26 72.12 -19.73
N THR A 436 -34.88 73.26 -20.02
CA THR A 436 -35.45 73.66 -21.31
C THR A 436 -34.35 74.05 -22.31
N LEU A 437 -34.41 73.48 -23.51
CA LEU A 437 -33.59 73.86 -24.66
C LEU A 437 -34.04 75.21 -25.24
N GLY A 438 -33.11 76.17 -25.33
CA GLY A 438 -33.27 77.40 -26.10
C GLY A 438 -32.47 77.35 -27.39
N ALA A 439 -33.17 77.41 -28.53
CA ALA A 439 -32.60 77.41 -29.88
C ALA A 439 -32.19 78.83 -30.33
N THR A 440 -31.11 78.94 -31.11
CA THR A 440 -30.98 79.84 -32.29
C THR A 440 -29.63 79.64 -33.01
N GLU A 441 -29.69 79.27 -34.31
CA GLU A 441 -28.66 79.41 -35.35
C GLU A 441 -28.92 80.71 -36.18
N PRO A 442 -28.15 81.13 -37.22
CA PRO A 442 -26.76 80.86 -37.65
C PRO A 442 -25.94 82.14 -38.05
N SER A 443 -24.60 82.06 -38.20
CA SER A 443 -23.81 82.77 -39.25
C SER A 443 -22.28 82.49 -39.21
N HIS A 444 -21.71 82.31 -40.41
CA HIS A 444 -20.31 82.01 -40.79
C HIS A 444 -19.48 83.32 -41.09
N PRO A 445 -18.18 83.30 -41.53
CA PRO A 445 -17.03 82.38 -41.36
C PRO A 445 -15.65 83.07 -41.10
N ARG A 446 -14.59 82.29 -40.77
CA ARG A 446 -13.22 82.25 -41.37
C ARG A 446 -12.09 81.88 -40.38
N GLY A 447 -11.39 80.77 -40.67
CA GLY A 447 -9.92 80.68 -40.53
C GLY A 447 -9.39 79.43 -39.79
N PRO A 448 -8.33 78.75 -40.28
CA PRO A 448 -8.15 77.30 -40.10
C PRO A 448 -7.04 76.91 -39.10
N ARG A 449 -7.23 75.80 -38.37
CA ARG A 449 -6.33 74.61 -38.38
C ARG A 449 -6.63 73.67 -37.19
N ALA A 450 -6.39 72.39 -37.48
CA ALA A 450 -6.21 71.27 -36.56
C ALA A 450 -7.48 70.56 -36.06
N LEU A 451 -7.89 69.54 -36.82
CA LEU A 451 -8.37 68.28 -36.26
C LEU A 451 -8.21 67.20 -37.33
N LEU A 452 -7.71 66.02 -36.95
CA LEU A 452 -8.41 64.76 -37.22
C LEU A 452 -7.65 63.60 -36.57
N ALA A 453 -8.21 63.11 -35.48
CA ALA A 453 -8.29 61.67 -35.26
C ALA A 453 -9.55 61.19 -35.97
N ALA A 454 -9.49 60.07 -36.71
CA ALA A 454 -10.21 58.85 -36.33
C ALA A 454 -10.23 57.76 -37.43
N HIS A 455 -10.37 56.53 -36.95
CA HIS A 455 -10.91 55.31 -37.57
C HIS A 455 -9.99 54.36 -38.36
N ALA A 456 -9.56 53.34 -37.59
CA ALA A 456 -9.96 51.93 -37.73
C ALA A 456 -9.41 51.06 -38.89
N LEU A 457 -8.68 50.02 -38.43
CA LEU A 457 -8.66 48.63 -38.92
C LEU A 457 -8.06 48.36 -40.32
N VAL A 458 -6.89 47.71 -40.35
CA VAL A 458 -6.60 46.39 -40.96
C VAL A 458 -5.08 46.23 -41.21
N ALA A 459 -4.56 45.05 -40.85
CA ALA A 459 -3.25 44.45 -41.18
C ALA A 459 -2.00 45.07 -40.50
N ALA A 460 -1.01 44.34 -39.98
CA ALA A 460 -0.76 42.92 -39.82
C ALA A 460 0.49 42.77 -38.90
N LEU A 461 0.57 41.61 -38.21
CA LEU A 461 1.79 40.88 -37.84
C LEU A 461 2.79 41.47 -36.81
N SER A 462 2.67 40.95 -35.59
CA SER A 462 3.66 40.11 -34.88
C SER A 462 5.13 40.55 -34.67
N VAL A 463 5.55 40.35 -33.41
CA VAL A 463 6.90 40.10 -32.86
C VAL A 463 7.64 41.32 -32.28
N GLY A 464 7.54 41.46 -30.96
CA GLY A 464 8.34 42.39 -30.15
C GLY A 464 8.42 41.91 -28.70
N ALA A 465 9.02 40.73 -28.48
CA ALA A 465 9.38 40.25 -27.17
C ALA A 465 10.88 40.52 -26.92
N VAL A 466 11.18 40.73 -25.63
CA VAL A 466 12.50 40.88 -24.99
C VAL A 466 13.06 42.30 -24.97
N LEU A 467 12.72 43.05 -23.91
CA LEU A 467 13.68 43.72 -23.01
C LEU A 467 12.91 44.46 -21.90
N ALA A 468 12.47 43.73 -20.88
CA ALA A 468 12.09 44.30 -19.60
C ALA A 468 12.22 43.22 -18.50
N LEU A 469 13.46 42.85 -18.17
CA LEU A 469 13.73 42.20 -16.88
C LEU A 469 14.89 42.95 -16.23
N GLY A 470 14.54 43.96 -15.42
CA GLY A 470 15.45 44.61 -14.51
C GLY A 470 15.65 43.71 -13.29
N ILE A 471 16.89 43.28 -13.06
CA ILE A 471 17.32 42.72 -11.78
C ILE A 471 18.42 43.64 -11.24
N ARG A 472 18.17 44.23 -10.07
CA ARG A 472 19.15 44.98 -9.28
C ARG A 472 19.84 44.03 -8.30
N ILE A 473 21.16 44.10 -8.17
CA ILE A 473 21.92 43.53 -7.05
C ILE A 473 22.82 44.63 -6.49
N ALA A 474 22.69 44.89 -5.18
CA ALA A 474 23.55 45.78 -4.41
C ALA A 474 24.73 44.99 -3.83
N VAL A 475 25.92 45.59 -3.81
CA VAL A 475 27.16 45.01 -3.25
C VAL A 475 27.50 45.73 -1.93
N VAL A 476 27.74 44.95 -0.88
CA VAL A 476 28.37 45.40 0.38
C VAL A 476 29.85 44.98 0.34
N PRO A 477 30.81 45.84 0.76
CA PRO A 477 32.23 45.55 0.62
C PRO A 477 32.82 44.82 1.84
N GLY A 478 33.73 43.89 1.57
CA GLY A 478 34.73 43.41 2.54
C GLY A 478 34.74 41.90 2.77
N GLN A 479 35.38 41.13 1.88
CA GLN A 479 36.45 40.17 2.21
C GLN A 479 36.92 39.44 0.95
N THR A 480 38.22 39.13 0.95
CA THR A 480 39.04 38.63 -0.15
C THR A 480 38.96 37.12 -0.32
N ALA A 481 38.77 36.62 -1.55
CA ALA A 481 39.35 35.35 -2.00
C ALA A 481 39.32 35.24 -3.53
N THR A 482 40.37 34.61 -4.04
CA THR A 482 40.83 34.38 -5.42
C THR A 482 39.91 33.49 -6.28
N GLY A 483 39.96 33.68 -7.61
CA GLY A 483 39.13 33.00 -8.62
C GLY A 483 39.32 31.47 -8.75
N PRO A 484 38.40 30.75 -9.43
CA PRO A 484 38.05 30.98 -10.84
C PRO A 484 36.54 30.84 -11.15
N PHE A 485 35.81 31.95 -11.30
CA PHE A 485 34.42 31.95 -11.80
C PHE A 485 34.18 32.96 -12.93
N ILE A 486 35.19 33.71 -13.35
CA ILE A 486 35.06 34.76 -14.38
C ILE A 486 35.29 34.22 -15.81
N ALA A 487 35.92 33.06 -15.98
CA ALA A 487 36.23 32.49 -17.30
C ALA A 487 35.03 31.83 -18.01
N LEU A 488 34.03 31.34 -17.26
CA LEU A 488 32.90 30.58 -17.84
C LEU A 488 31.77 31.49 -18.36
N ALA A 489 31.63 32.71 -17.82
CA ALA A 489 30.60 33.66 -18.25
C ALA A 489 30.93 34.31 -19.60
N VAL A 490 32.22 34.49 -19.93
CA VAL A 490 32.67 35.16 -21.16
C VAL A 490 32.62 34.22 -22.39
N CYS A 491 32.81 32.91 -22.21
CA CYS A 491 32.76 31.96 -23.32
C CYS A 491 31.34 31.67 -23.82
N THR A 492 30.34 31.70 -22.92
CA THR A 492 28.93 31.40 -23.27
C THR A 492 28.29 32.53 -24.09
N VAL A 493 28.70 33.78 -23.85
CA VAL A 493 28.18 34.96 -24.59
C VAL A 493 28.77 35.04 -26.01
N LEU A 494 30.03 34.60 -26.20
CA LEU A 494 30.70 34.58 -27.52
C LEU A 494 30.25 33.40 -28.40
N TYR A 495 29.91 32.25 -27.82
CA TYR A 495 29.39 31.10 -28.56
C TYR A 495 27.96 31.35 -29.09
N LEU A 496 27.11 32.01 -28.31
CA LEU A 496 25.73 32.34 -28.70
C LEU A 496 25.64 33.46 -29.74
N THR A 497 26.64 34.35 -29.84
CA THR A 497 26.72 35.35 -30.91
C THR A 497 27.27 34.79 -32.23
N ALA A 498 28.10 33.75 -32.17
CA ALA A 498 28.62 33.08 -33.38
C ALA A 498 27.58 32.19 -34.09
N VAL A 499 26.69 31.53 -33.35
CA VAL A 499 25.65 30.66 -33.91
C VAL A 499 24.52 31.48 -34.57
N ALA A 500 24.28 32.72 -34.13
CA ALA A 500 23.26 33.60 -34.69
C ALA A 500 23.64 34.27 -36.02
N LEU A 501 24.94 34.36 -36.36
CA LEU A 501 25.39 35.01 -37.61
C LEU A 501 25.56 34.07 -38.81
N THR A 502 25.52 32.75 -38.64
CA THR A 502 25.66 31.77 -39.74
C THR A 502 24.34 31.23 -40.30
N ALA A 503 23.18 31.67 -39.81
CA ALA A 503 21.86 31.20 -40.28
C ALA A 503 21.14 32.15 -41.25
N ARG A 504 21.76 33.25 -41.70
CA ARG A 504 21.22 34.14 -42.75
C ARG A 504 22.29 34.48 -43.77
N THR A 505 22.44 33.62 -44.78
CA THR A 505 22.80 33.93 -46.19
C THR A 505 23.40 32.67 -46.82
N GLY A 506 22.53 31.73 -47.21
CA GLY A 506 22.95 30.65 -48.09
C GLY A 506 23.33 31.21 -49.46
N ARG A 507 24.61 31.13 -49.84
CA ARG A 507 25.11 30.89 -51.21
C ARG A 507 26.65 30.79 -51.26
N THR A 508 27.11 29.55 -51.42
CA THR A 508 28.15 29.05 -52.35
C THR A 508 29.33 29.96 -52.78
N ARG A 509 30.57 29.57 -52.42
CA ARG A 509 31.65 29.04 -53.32
C ARG A 509 33.04 29.31 -52.73
N LEU A 510 33.85 28.24 -52.67
CA LEU A 510 35.30 28.23 -52.47
C LEU A 510 36.04 29.09 -53.52
N PRO A 511 37.22 29.63 -53.18
CA PRO A 511 38.43 29.05 -53.77
C PRO A 511 39.66 28.93 -52.83
N ARG A 512 40.61 28.12 -53.31
CA ARG A 512 41.94 27.74 -52.79
C ARG A 512 42.99 28.86 -52.89
N LEU A 513 44.18 28.55 -52.33
CA LEU A 513 45.53 29.15 -52.47
C LEU A 513 45.87 30.23 -51.44
N SER A 514 47.07 30.33 -50.84
CA SER A 514 48.29 29.49 -50.84
C SER A 514 49.28 30.00 -49.76
N ARG A 515 50.08 29.08 -49.22
CA ARG A 515 51.49 29.18 -48.76
C ARG A 515 52.09 30.56 -48.43
N ARG A 516 52.61 30.67 -47.21
CA ARG A 516 54.02 30.94 -46.78
C ARG A 516 53.97 31.01 -45.24
N GLY A 517 54.74 30.27 -44.43
CA GLY A 517 56.14 29.88 -44.55
C GLY A 517 56.94 30.72 -43.54
N GLY A 518 57.41 30.13 -42.44
CA GLY A 518 58.26 30.81 -41.46
C GLY A 518 58.49 30.02 -40.18
N LEU A 519 59.52 29.17 -40.18
CA LEU A 519 60.10 28.47 -39.03
C LEU A 519 60.60 29.45 -37.95
N LEU A 520 60.59 28.99 -36.69
CA LEU A 520 61.77 29.07 -35.80
C LEU A 520 61.72 27.91 -34.80
N HIS A 521 62.78 27.09 -34.82
CA HIS A 521 63.08 26.00 -33.89
C HIS A 521 63.70 26.55 -32.59
N GLY A 522 63.50 25.83 -31.48
CA GLY A 522 64.41 25.86 -30.34
C GLY A 522 63.84 25.29 -29.06
N GLY A 523 64.28 24.08 -28.67
CA GLY A 523 64.29 23.65 -27.26
C GLY A 523 63.52 22.36 -26.95
N ALA A 524 64.11 21.21 -27.30
CA ALA A 524 63.78 19.92 -26.69
C ALA A 524 64.72 19.65 -25.51
N ALA A 525 64.18 19.44 -24.31
CA ALA A 525 64.81 18.71 -23.21
C ALA A 525 63.79 18.51 -22.07
N LEU A 526 63.02 17.41 -22.12
CA LEU A 526 62.62 16.60 -20.96
C LEU A 526 61.86 15.35 -21.47
N SER A 527 62.62 14.34 -21.89
CA SER A 527 62.10 13.02 -22.21
C SER A 527 63.12 12.00 -21.72
N THR A 528 62.78 11.23 -20.67
CA THR A 528 63.16 9.81 -20.46
C THR A 528 62.93 9.37 -19.00
N VAL A 529 61.68 9.04 -18.64
CA VAL A 529 61.36 8.01 -17.63
C VAL A 529 60.05 7.25 -17.99
N GLY A 530 59.16 7.78 -18.84
CA GLY A 530 57.85 7.16 -19.09
C GLY A 530 57.74 6.06 -20.16
N ALA A 531 58.78 5.75 -20.94
CA ALA A 531 58.62 4.93 -22.17
C ALA A 531 59.18 3.50 -22.10
N VAL A 532 59.75 3.06 -20.97
CA VAL A 532 60.35 1.70 -20.85
C VAL A 532 59.51 0.72 -20.02
N VAL A 533 58.38 1.15 -19.45
CA VAL A 533 57.40 0.23 -18.82
C VAL A 533 56.33 -0.27 -19.80
N ALA A 534 56.23 0.32 -21.00
CA ALA A 534 55.16 0.01 -21.96
C ALA A 534 55.45 -1.17 -22.92
N ALA A 535 56.65 -1.77 -22.89
CA ALA A 535 57.04 -2.80 -23.86
C ALA A 535 57.29 -4.22 -23.26
N SER A 536 57.15 -4.39 -21.94
CA SER A 536 57.32 -5.71 -21.28
C SER A 536 56.00 -6.37 -20.86
N LEU A 537 54.84 -5.88 -21.33
CA LEU A 537 53.52 -6.45 -21.05
C LEU A 537 52.82 -7.06 -22.28
N LEU A 538 53.48 -7.13 -23.44
CA LEU A 538 52.95 -7.77 -24.66
C LEU A 538 53.29 -9.26 -24.77
N GLY A 539 53.34 -9.96 -23.63
CA GLY A 539 53.66 -11.38 -23.56
C GLY A 539 52.77 -12.13 -22.58
N GLN A 540 51.46 -12.14 -22.83
CA GLN A 540 50.48 -13.06 -22.23
C GLN A 540 49.45 -13.43 -23.31
N PRO A 541 48.90 -14.67 -23.30
CA PRO A 541 47.96 -15.14 -24.32
C PRO A 541 46.69 -14.27 -24.38
N ALA A 542 46.08 -14.17 -25.55
CA ALA A 542 44.95 -13.32 -25.88
C ALA A 542 43.60 -13.80 -25.31
N ASP A 543 43.54 -14.19 -24.05
CA ASP A 543 42.29 -14.52 -23.36
C ASP A 543 42.24 -13.75 -22.01
N GLY A 544 41.76 -12.50 -22.06
CA GLY A 544 41.32 -11.79 -20.85
C GLY A 544 40.05 -12.44 -20.26
N PRO A 545 39.62 -12.09 -19.03
CA PRO A 545 38.36 -12.57 -18.50
C PRO A 545 37.22 -12.12 -19.42
N VAL A 546 36.56 -13.09 -20.06
CA VAL A 546 35.40 -12.84 -20.91
C VAL A 546 34.28 -12.27 -20.06
N GLY A 547 33.73 -11.12 -20.45
CA GLY A 547 32.62 -10.49 -19.77
C GLY A 547 31.36 -11.34 -19.84
N ARG A 548 30.54 -11.32 -18.78
CA ARG A 548 29.30 -12.11 -18.64
C ARG A 548 28.35 -12.03 -19.85
N TYR A 549 28.37 -10.90 -20.57
CA TYR A 549 27.49 -10.62 -21.72
C TYR A 549 28.22 -10.73 -23.07
N ASP A 550 29.46 -11.22 -23.11
CA ASP A 550 30.25 -11.37 -24.34
C ASP A 550 29.94 -12.68 -25.09
N ARG A 551 29.23 -13.60 -24.42
CA ARG A 551 28.82 -14.91 -24.94
C ARG A 551 27.31 -15.09 -24.76
N PRO A 552 26.65 -15.89 -25.64
CA PRO A 552 25.26 -16.22 -25.43
C PRO A 552 25.10 -17.05 -24.16
N ARG A 553 24.14 -16.65 -23.34
CA ARG A 553 23.66 -17.41 -22.20
C ARG A 553 22.86 -18.62 -22.69
N GLY A 554 23.00 -19.77 -22.03
CA GLY A 554 22.18 -20.96 -22.29
C GLY A 554 20.71 -20.70 -21.99
N ASP A 555 19.82 -21.55 -22.49
CA ASP A 555 18.39 -21.29 -22.49
C ASP A 555 17.63 -22.12 -21.44
N ILE A 556 16.55 -21.54 -20.92
CA ILE A 556 15.61 -22.21 -20.05
C ILE A 556 14.55 -22.87 -20.95
N LEU A 557 14.31 -24.16 -20.73
CA LEU A 557 13.45 -24.99 -21.56
C LEU A 557 12.18 -25.40 -20.82
N VAL A 558 11.05 -25.35 -21.52
CA VAL A 558 9.75 -25.90 -21.09
C VAL A 558 9.37 -26.96 -22.12
N GLU A 559 9.29 -28.23 -21.70
CA GLU A 559 9.05 -29.38 -22.58
C GLU A 559 9.98 -29.41 -23.82
N GLY A 560 11.27 -29.11 -23.61
CA GLY A 560 12.29 -29.06 -24.67
C GLY A 560 12.23 -27.84 -25.58
N ARG A 561 11.27 -26.92 -25.38
CA ARG A 561 11.18 -25.66 -26.13
C ARG A 561 11.87 -24.54 -25.36
N ARG A 562 12.72 -23.76 -26.05
CA ARG A 562 13.38 -22.58 -25.50
C ARG A 562 12.35 -21.49 -25.20
N ILE A 563 12.26 -21.07 -23.94
CA ILE A 563 11.43 -19.92 -23.52
C ILE A 563 12.29 -18.69 -23.21
N THR A 564 13.61 -18.85 -23.16
CA THR A 564 14.56 -17.75 -23.14
C THR A 564 15.54 -17.87 -24.32
N GLY A 565 16.28 -16.79 -24.58
CA GLY A 565 17.26 -16.70 -25.65
C GLY A 565 18.30 -15.62 -25.37
N SER A 566 19.29 -15.49 -26.26
CA SER A 566 20.30 -14.43 -26.21
C SER A 566 20.42 -13.75 -27.58
N GLU A 567 20.06 -12.47 -27.65
CA GLU A 567 20.13 -11.66 -28.87
C GLU A 567 21.46 -10.91 -28.95
N ASP A 568 22.15 -11.00 -30.10
CA ASP A 568 23.39 -10.28 -30.37
C ASP A 568 23.09 -8.84 -30.81
N THR A 569 23.38 -7.88 -29.93
CA THR A 569 23.16 -6.45 -30.18
C THR A 569 24.39 -5.74 -30.76
N GLY A 570 25.53 -6.43 -30.89
CA GLY A 570 26.78 -5.85 -31.38
C GLY A 570 27.43 -4.78 -30.49
N GLY A 571 26.90 -4.55 -29.28
CA GLY A 571 27.43 -3.60 -28.29
C GLY A 571 28.57 -4.17 -27.43
N GLU A 572 29.12 -3.35 -26.52
CA GLU A 572 30.16 -3.78 -25.56
C GLU A 572 29.67 -4.93 -24.66
N GLN A 573 28.42 -4.86 -24.19
CA GLN A 573 27.71 -6.00 -23.63
C GLN A 573 26.90 -6.67 -24.74
N ARG A 574 27.57 -7.54 -25.50
CA ARG A 574 27.10 -8.02 -26.81
C ARG A 574 25.72 -8.67 -26.77
N TYR A 575 25.48 -9.57 -25.81
CA TYR A 575 24.25 -10.35 -25.75
C TYR A 575 23.25 -9.80 -24.73
N VAL A 576 22.01 -9.57 -25.18
CA VAL A 576 20.85 -9.20 -24.35
C VAL A 576 19.93 -10.41 -24.22
N ARG A 577 19.39 -10.64 -23.02
CA ARG A 577 18.49 -11.77 -22.76
C ARG A 577 17.12 -11.55 -23.38
N THR A 578 16.56 -12.55 -24.05
CA THR A 578 15.20 -12.51 -24.62
C THR A 578 14.30 -13.53 -23.93
N TYR A 579 12.98 -13.26 -23.92
CA TYR A 579 11.98 -14.11 -23.28
C TYR A 579 10.81 -14.31 -24.23
N THR A 580 10.41 -15.55 -24.46
CA THR A 580 9.18 -15.90 -25.17
C THR A 580 8.07 -16.04 -24.13
N ASP A 581 6.96 -15.32 -24.35
CA ASP A 581 5.86 -15.22 -23.39
C ASP A 581 6.33 -14.84 -21.98
N GLY A 582 7.14 -13.78 -21.88
CA GLY A 582 7.83 -13.40 -20.64
C GLY A 582 6.92 -13.29 -19.42
N GLU A 583 5.73 -12.70 -19.55
CA GLU A 583 4.75 -12.60 -18.46
C GLU A 583 4.26 -13.96 -17.96
N LEU A 584 4.09 -14.93 -18.86
CA LEU A 584 3.62 -16.28 -18.54
C LEU A 584 4.63 -17.06 -17.69
N TYR A 585 5.93 -16.84 -17.93
CA TYR A 585 7.01 -17.60 -17.33
C TYR A 585 7.85 -16.83 -16.31
N ALA A 586 7.61 -15.54 -16.07
CA ALA A 586 8.45 -14.73 -15.16
C ALA A 586 8.52 -15.26 -13.71
N ALA A 587 7.48 -15.93 -13.21
CA ALA A 587 7.50 -16.58 -11.90
C ALA A 587 8.40 -17.84 -11.86
N VAL A 588 8.71 -18.41 -13.02
CA VAL A 588 9.65 -19.53 -13.21
C VAL A 588 11.04 -18.98 -13.49
N THR A 589 11.20 -18.21 -14.57
CA THR A 589 12.50 -17.73 -15.05
C THR A 589 13.12 -16.70 -14.11
N GLY A 590 12.29 -15.81 -13.56
CA GLY A 590 12.77 -14.51 -13.09
C GLY A 590 13.27 -13.67 -14.27
N TYR A 591 14.32 -12.89 -14.01
CA TYR A 591 14.95 -12.06 -15.03
C TYR A 591 16.47 -12.18 -14.94
N ALA A 592 17.12 -11.92 -16.07
CA ALA A 592 18.51 -11.58 -16.24
C ALA A 592 18.60 -10.30 -17.07
N SER A 593 19.15 -9.25 -16.45
CA SER A 593 19.24 -7.90 -16.99
C SER A 593 20.66 -7.35 -16.83
N GLN A 594 21.17 -6.75 -17.89
CA GLN A 594 22.44 -6.03 -17.88
C GLN A 594 22.47 -4.88 -16.88
N GLY A 595 21.33 -4.19 -16.70
CA GLY A 595 21.20 -3.04 -15.79
C GLY A 595 20.68 -3.38 -14.40
N SER A 596 19.95 -4.49 -14.24
CA SER A 596 19.18 -4.78 -13.01
C SER A 596 19.57 -6.09 -12.31
N GLY A 597 20.50 -6.88 -12.86
CA GLY A 597 20.98 -8.13 -12.26
C GLY A 597 20.12 -9.34 -12.62
N THR A 598 20.16 -10.38 -11.79
CA THR A 598 19.43 -11.65 -12.01
C THR A 598 18.53 -12.01 -10.84
N SER A 599 17.49 -12.81 -11.10
CA SER A 599 16.59 -13.36 -10.07
C SER A 599 16.07 -14.76 -10.41
N LEU A 600 15.46 -15.45 -9.42
CA LEU A 600 14.83 -16.77 -9.54
C LEU A 600 15.72 -17.79 -10.28
N LEU A 601 15.18 -18.53 -11.26
CA LEU A 601 15.91 -19.58 -11.96
C LEU A 601 17.10 -19.02 -12.76
N GLU A 602 16.96 -17.83 -13.36
CA GLU A 602 18.06 -17.12 -14.00
C GLU A 602 19.22 -16.82 -13.01
N GLN A 603 18.95 -16.67 -11.71
CA GLN A 603 20.00 -16.52 -10.71
C GLN A 603 20.49 -17.86 -10.15
N ALA A 604 19.57 -18.79 -9.86
CA ALA A 604 19.89 -20.06 -9.23
C ALA A 604 20.78 -20.92 -10.13
N GLU A 605 20.52 -20.90 -11.44
CA GLU A 605 21.26 -21.69 -12.43
C GLU A 605 22.29 -20.86 -13.20
N ASP A 606 22.75 -19.74 -12.62
CA ASP A 606 23.65 -18.82 -13.31
C ASP A 606 24.95 -19.49 -13.76
N ASP A 607 25.48 -20.41 -12.94
CA ASP A 607 26.70 -21.16 -13.26
C ASP A 607 26.53 -22.06 -14.49
N VAL A 608 25.36 -22.70 -14.63
CA VAL A 608 25.02 -23.55 -15.78
C VAL A 608 24.80 -22.69 -17.01
N LEU A 609 23.94 -21.68 -16.88
CA LEU A 609 23.52 -20.80 -17.97
C LEU A 609 24.65 -19.92 -18.52
N THR A 610 25.72 -19.67 -17.75
CA THR A 610 26.92 -18.94 -18.22
C THR A 610 28.12 -19.84 -18.55
N ALA A 611 28.06 -21.13 -18.21
CA ALA A 611 29.20 -22.05 -18.29
C ALA A 611 30.44 -21.56 -17.51
N THR A 612 30.27 -20.86 -16.38
CA THR A 612 31.39 -20.38 -15.54
C THR A 612 32.25 -21.51 -14.96
N ARG A 613 31.70 -22.73 -14.89
CA ARG A 613 32.35 -23.91 -14.31
C ARG A 613 32.72 -25.00 -15.32
N SER A 614 32.43 -24.80 -16.62
CA SER A 614 32.75 -25.76 -17.67
C SER A 614 33.80 -25.19 -18.64
N SER A 615 34.53 -26.08 -19.33
CA SER A 615 35.43 -25.68 -20.42
C SER A 615 34.68 -25.34 -21.71
N GLU A 616 33.35 -25.29 -21.68
CA GLU A 616 32.51 -25.08 -22.86
C GLU A 616 32.51 -23.59 -23.27
N LYS A 617 32.34 -23.36 -24.57
CA LYS A 617 32.38 -22.01 -25.15
C LYS A 617 31.05 -21.25 -25.05
N ALA A 618 29.97 -21.92 -24.64
CA ALA A 618 28.63 -21.36 -24.48
C ALA A 618 27.97 -21.93 -23.21
N GLY A 619 27.00 -21.20 -22.65
CA GLY A 619 26.22 -21.65 -21.50
C GLY A 619 25.39 -22.90 -21.79
N GLY A 620 25.16 -23.72 -20.76
CA GLY A 620 24.29 -24.90 -20.83
C GLY A 620 22.81 -24.53 -20.71
N ASP A 621 21.95 -25.34 -21.33
CA ASP A 621 20.49 -25.19 -21.24
C ASP A 621 19.96 -25.82 -19.93
N VAL A 622 18.93 -25.22 -19.33
CA VAL A 622 18.26 -25.70 -18.11
C VAL A 622 16.85 -26.16 -18.46
N ALA A 623 16.56 -27.46 -18.33
CA ALA A 623 15.23 -27.99 -18.53
C ALA A 623 14.37 -27.86 -17.26
N THR A 624 13.18 -27.29 -17.37
CA THR A 624 12.22 -27.20 -16.26
C THR A 624 11.22 -28.34 -16.29
N THR A 625 10.59 -28.59 -15.14
CA THR A 625 9.47 -29.54 -14.99
C THR A 625 8.12 -28.98 -15.45
N ILE A 626 8.09 -27.71 -15.87
CA ILE A 626 6.85 -27.00 -16.19
C ILE A 626 6.16 -27.65 -17.39
N ASP A 627 4.85 -27.83 -17.23
CA ASP A 627 3.91 -28.20 -18.28
C ASP A 627 3.34 -26.92 -18.90
N ALA A 628 3.56 -26.73 -20.20
CA ALA A 628 3.16 -25.49 -20.84
C ALA A 628 1.64 -25.28 -20.89
N ALA A 629 0.86 -26.36 -21.03
CA ALA A 629 -0.59 -26.28 -21.08
C ALA A 629 -1.16 -25.93 -19.70
N ALA A 630 -0.63 -26.55 -18.65
CA ALA A 630 -1.02 -26.27 -17.27
C ALA A 630 -0.60 -24.86 -16.83
N GLN A 631 0.63 -24.43 -17.15
CA GLN A 631 1.11 -23.07 -16.89
C GLN A 631 0.19 -22.03 -17.54
N LYS A 632 -0.17 -22.24 -18.82
CA LYS A 632 -1.08 -21.35 -19.53
C LYS A 632 -2.49 -21.35 -18.94
N ALA A 633 -3.04 -22.52 -18.64
CA ALA A 633 -4.37 -22.64 -18.02
C ALA A 633 -4.44 -21.92 -16.66
N ALA A 634 -3.36 -21.99 -15.87
CA ALA A 634 -3.22 -21.29 -14.61
C ALA A 634 -3.16 -19.76 -14.79
N PHE A 635 -2.32 -19.29 -15.72
CA PHE A 635 -2.15 -17.86 -16.01
C PHE A 635 -3.43 -17.22 -16.56
N ASP A 636 -4.04 -17.84 -17.59
CA ASP A 636 -5.30 -17.39 -18.17
C ASP A 636 -6.44 -17.45 -17.14
N GLY A 637 -6.41 -18.43 -16.23
CA GLY A 637 -7.41 -18.60 -15.18
C GLY A 637 -7.38 -17.47 -14.15
N LEU A 638 -6.18 -17.05 -13.75
CA LEU A 638 -5.98 -15.90 -12.85
C LEU A 638 -6.40 -14.59 -13.54
N GLY A 639 -6.01 -14.40 -14.80
CA GLY A 639 -6.25 -13.15 -15.54
C GLY A 639 -5.67 -11.95 -14.78
N ASP A 640 -6.46 -10.89 -14.65
CA ASP A 640 -6.05 -9.67 -13.95
C ASP A 640 -6.11 -9.76 -12.42
N ARG A 641 -6.58 -10.89 -11.87
CA ARG A 641 -6.71 -11.04 -10.41
C ARG A 641 -5.35 -11.23 -9.78
N GLN A 642 -5.09 -10.53 -8.67
CA GLN A 642 -3.90 -10.79 -7.87
C GLN A 642 -4.00 -12.17 -7.20
N GLY A 643 -2.99 -13.02 -7.41
CA GLY A 643 -3.03 -14.39 -6.90
C GLY A 643 -1.84 -15.24 -7.32
N ALA A 644 -1.96 -16.53 -7.07
CA ALA A 644 -0.98 -17.53 -7.46
C ALA A 644 -1.62 -18.90 -7.67
N VAL A 645 -0.99 -19.69 -8.53
CA VAL A 645 -1.33 -21.09 -8.79
C VAL A 645 -0.05 -21.91 -8.76
N VAL A 646 -0.10 -23.05 -8.06
CA VAL A 646 0.95 -24.07 -8.09
C VAL A 646 0.32 -25.40 -8.46
N ALA A 647 0.91 -26.11 -9.41
CA ALA A 647 0.58 -27.49 -9.72
C ALA A 647 1.81 -28.39 -9.57
N LEU A 648 1.61 -29.56 -8.97
CA LEU A 648 2.62 -30.57 -8.71
C LEU A 648 2.22 -31.90 -9.33
N ASP A 649 3.19 -32.70 -9.78
CA ASP A 649 3.02 -34.15 -9.89
C ASP A 649 3.18 -34.76 -8.49
N PRO A 650 2.11 -35.33 -7.89
CA PRO A 650 2.17 -35.86 -6.54
C PRO A 650 3.19 -36.98 -6.35
N ARG A 651 3.51 -37.72 -7.42
CA ARG A 651 4.34 -38.94 -7.39
C ARG A 651 5.82 -38.63 -7.38
N THR A 652 6.21 -37.49 -7.94
CA THR A 652 7.62 -37.12 -8.12
C THR A 652 7.99 -35.84 -7.38
N GLY A 653 7.03 -34.96 -7.09
CA GLY A 653 7.27 -33.61 -6.59
C GLY A 653 7.61 -32.60 -7.69
N ALA A 654 7.52 -32.97 -8.97
CA ALA A 654 7.79 -32.05 -10.08
C ALA A 654 6.79 -30.88 -10.06
N ILE A 655 7.28 -29.64 -10.14
CA ILE A 655 6.44 -28.45 -10.28
C ILE A 655 6.00 -28.33 -11.74
N LEU A 656 4.73 -28.60 -12.00
CA LEU A 656 4.14 -28.59 -13.34
C LEU A 656 3.61 -27.22 -13.74
N ALA A 657 3.21 -26.39 -12.76
CA ALA A 657 2.87 -24.99 -12.99
C ALA A 657 3.27 -24.14 -11.79
N LEU A 658 3.80 -22.94 -12.05
CA LEU A 658 4.20 -21.97 -11.04
C LEU A 658 3.87 -20.57 -11.57
N VAL A 659 2.72 -20.04 -11.13
CA VAL A 659 2.17 -18.78 -11.65
C VAL A 659 1.92 -17.78 -10.51
N SER A 660 2.24 -16.52 -10.77
CA SER A 660 1.98 -15.37 -9.89
C SER A 660 1.42 -14.23 -10.72
N THR A 661 0.34 -13.60 -10.26
CA THR A 661 -0.29 -12.44 -10.91
C THR A 661 -0.48 -11.29 -9.92
N PRO A 662 -0.40 -10.02 -10.37
CA PRO A 662 0.05 -9.61 -11.70
C PRO A 662 1.52 -9.99 -11.96
N SER A 663 1.86 -10.23 -13.22
CA SER A 663 3.19 -10.63 -13.68
C SER A 663 3.89 -9.48 -14.41
N TYR A 664 5.07 -9.73 -14.99
CA TYR A 664 5.85 -8.76 -15.75
C TYR A 664 6.60 -9.46 -16.89
N ASP A 665 6.91 -8.75 -17.98
CA ASP A 665 7.76 -9.27 -19.04
C ASP A 665 9.24 -8.88 -18.79
N PRO A 666 10.12 -9.84 -18.43
CA PRO A 666 11.55 -9.58 -18.22
C PRO A 666 12.26 -9.03 -19.46
N GLY A 667 11.77 -9.34 -20.67
CA GLY A 667 12.35 -8.88 -21.94
C GLY A 667 12.31 -7.37 -22.11
N THR A 668 11.39 -6.69 -21.43
CA THR A 668 11.21 -5.23 -21.54
C THR A 668 12.32 -4.42 -20.85
N PHE A 669 13.13 -5.05 -19.99
CA PHE A 669 14.23 -4.40 -19.26
C PHE A 669 15.50 -5.26 -19.17
N ALA A 670 15.66 -6.22 -20.07
CA ALA A 670 16.82 -7.12 -20.08
C ALA A 670 18.14 -6.41 -20.46
N GLY A 671 18.07 -5.28 -21.14
CA GLY A 671 19.24 -4.49 -21.55
C GLY A 671 19.72 -3.49 -20.49
N SER A 672 20.53 -2.54 -20.94
CA SER A 672 21.12 -1.46 -20.12
C SER A 672 20.80 -0.06 -20.66
N THR A 673 19.85 0.07 -21.60
CA THR A 673 19.50 1.36 -22.21
C THR A 673 18.66 2.25 -21.26
N ALA A 674 18.43 3.49 -21.66
CA ALA A 674 17.52 4.37 -20.92
C ALA A 674 16.06 3.86 -20.95
N ALA A 675 15.66 3.15 -22.00
CA ALA A 675 14.34 2.54 -22.09
C ALA A 675 14.21 1.36 -21.11
N ASP A 676 15.23 0.50 -21.03
CA ASP A 676 15.28 -0.60 -20.05
C ASP A 676 15.17 -0.08 -18.61
N ARG A 677 15.95 0.95 -18.27
CA ARG A 677 15.88 1.58 -16.93
C ARG A 677 14.49 2.12 -16.61
N LYS A 678 13.79 2.71 -17.59
CA LYS A 678 12.42 3.21 -17.42
C LYS A 678 11.42 2.07 -17.24
N ALA A 679 11.56 0.97 -18.00
CA ALA A 679 10.72 -0.21 -17.88
C ALA A 679 10.93 -0.91 -16.52
N TRP A 680 12.18 -1.08 -16.09
CA TRP A 680 12.53 -1.57 -14.76
C TRP A 680 11.91 -0.72 -13.64
N ASP A 681 12.05 0.60 -13.73
CA ASP A 681 11.48 1.51 -12.75
C ASP A 681 9.95 1.44 -12.69
N LYS A 682 9.28 1.21 -13.84
CA LYS A 682 7.82 1.01 -13.89
C LYS A 682 7.44 -0.24 -13.08
N VAL A 683 8.03 -1.39 -13.40
CA VAL A 683 7.71 -2.68 -12.76
C VAL A 683 8.06 -2.66 -11.27
N ARG A 684 9.19 -2.05 -10.89
CA ARG A 684 9.66 -1.96 -9.49
C ARG A 684 8.82 -1.02 -8.63
N LYS A 685 8.27 0.05 -9.19
CA LYS A 685 7.44 1.05 -8.49
C LYS A 685 5.95 0.74 -8.57
N ASP A 686 5.57 -0.32 -9.27
CA ASP A 686 4.18 -0.73 -9.42
C ASP A 686 3.57 -1.09 -8.05
N ALA A 687 2.39 -0.53 -7.79
CA ALA A 687 1.68 -0.69 -6.53
C ALA A 687 1.17 -2.12 -6.31
N ASP A 688 0.96 -2.86 -7.40
CA ASP A 688 0.48 -4.24 -7.34
C ASP A 688 1.63 -5.26 -7.26
N HIS A 689 2.87 -4.79 -7.08
CA HIS A 689 4.05 -5.60 -6.78
C HIS A 689 4.25 -6.84 -7.68
N PRO A 690 4.32 -6.68 -9.02
CA PRO A 690 4.42 -7.80 -9.97
C PRO A 690 5.73 -8.59 -9.86
N LEU A 691 6.80 -8.02 -9.29
CA LEU A 691 8.06 -8.73 -9.04
C LEU A 691 7.95 -9.80 -7.94
N VAL A 692 6.90 -9.77 -7.10
CA VAL A 692 6.71 -10.75 -6.03
C VAL A 692 6.24 -12.06 -6.63
N ASN A 693 7.03 -13.11 -6.43
CA ASN A 693 6.59 -14.48 -6.72
C ASN A 693 5.67 -14.95 -5.59
N ARG A 694 4.37 -14.71 -5.71
CA ARG A 694 3.38 -15.05 -4.68
C ARG A 694 3.23 -16.55 -4.42
N ALA A 695 3.60 -17.37 -5.40
CA ALA A 695 3.56 -18.83 -5.28
C ALA A 695 4.63 -19.37 -4.31
N LEU A 696 5.79 -18.70 -4.23
CA LEU A 696 6.94 -19.13 -3.42
C LEU A 696 7.28 -18.20 -2.26
N ARG A 697 7.11 -16.88 -2.41
CA ARG A 697 7.68 -15.83 -1.54
C ARG A 697 6.64 -15.09 -0.70
N GLN A 698 5.38 -15.50 -0.76
CA GLN A 698 4.32 -14.91 0.04
C GLN A 698 3.52 -15.99 0.74
N THR A 699 3.36 -15.83 2.04
CA THR A 699 2.44 -16.64 2.84
C THR A 699 1.09 -15.95 2.93
N PHE A 700 0.03 -16.75 2.98
CA PHE A 700 -1.31 -16.29 3.24
C PHE A 700 -1.97 -17.19 4.29
N PRO A 701 -2.97 -16.70 5.06
CA PRO A 701 -3.77 -17.58 5.87
C PRO A 701 -4.45 -18.62 4.97
N PRO A 702 -4.26 -19.93 5.21
CA PRO A 702 -4.82 -20.99 4.36
C PRO A 702 -6.33 -21.18 4.57
N GLY A 703 -6.88 -20.66 5.68
CA GLY A 703 -8.29 -20.81 6.05
C GLY A 703 -8.72 -22.28 6.03
N SER A 704 -9.96 -22.53 5.57
CA SER A 704 -10.55 -23.88 5.59
C SER A 704 -9.81 -24.95 4.78
N THR A 705 -8.82 -24.61 3.95
CA THR A 705 -7.95 -25.62 3.31
C THR A 705 -7.07 -26.33 4.35
N PHE A 706 -6.68 -25.66 5.43
CA PHE A 706 -5.88 -26.23 6.51
C PHE A 706 -6.60 -27.34 7.31
N LYS A 707 -7.93 -27.38 7.24
CA LYS A 707 -8.73 -28.48 7.84
C LYS A 707 -8.35 -29.86 7.29
N VAL A 708 -7.70 -29.93 6.13
CA VAL A 708 -7.13 -31.18 5.60
C VAL A 708 -5.95 -31.66 6.48
N VAL A 709 -5.10 -30.74 6.95
CA VAL A 709 -4.02 -31.05 7.92
C VAL A 709 -4.60 -31.46 9.26
N THR A 710 -5.64 -30.75 9.74
CA THR A 710 -6.34 -31.08 10.99
C THR A 710 -7.06 -32.43 10.93
N ALA A 711 -7.68 -32.77 9.80
CA ALA A 711 -8.26 -34.09 9.57
C ALA A 711 -7.20 -35.19 9.59
N ALA A 712 -6.04 -34.94 8.96
CA ALA A 712 -4.92 -35.86 8.99
C ALA A 712 -4.41 -36.08 10.42
N ALA A 713 -4.30 -35.02 11.23
CA ALA A 713 -3.88 -35.11 12.63
C ALA A 713 -4.84 -35.98 13.44
N ALA A 714 -6.16 -35.81 13.25
CA ALA A 714 -7.17 -36.61 13.93
C ALA A 714 -7.08 -38.10 13.58
N LEU A 715 -6.85 -38.42 12.30
CA LEU A 715 -6.76 -39.80 11.82
C LEU A 715 -5.45 -40.47 12.26
N GLU A 716 -4.31 -39.77 12.19
CA GLU A 716 -3.00 -40.33 12.54
C GLU A 716 -2.81 -40.51 14.05
N ASN A 717 -3.48 -39.70 14.87
CA ASN A 717 -3.48 -39.86 16.33
C ASN A 717 -4.62 -40.76 16.85
N GLY A 718 -5.40 -41.39 15.95
CA GLY A 718 -6.46 -42.33 16.32
C GLY A 718 -7.64 -41.69 17.06
N LEU A 719 -7.87 -40.38 16.91
CA LEU A 719 -9.03 -39.70 17.50
C LEU A 719 -10.34 -40.21 16.88
N TYR A 720 -10.30 -40.58 15.59
CA TYR A 720 -11.41 -41.24 14.89
C TYR A 720 -10.91 -42.41 14.05
N ASP A 721 -11.51 -43.58 14.26
CA ASP A 721 -11.18 -44.78 13.48
C ASP A 721 -11.88 -44.77 12.11
N SER A 722 -13.07 -44.17 12.04
CA SER A 722 -13.89 -44.07 10.82
C SER A 722 -14.22 -42.62 10.47
N VAL A 723 -14.19 -42.29 9.19
CA VAL A 723 -14.58 -40.95 8.70
C VAL A 723 -16.09 -40.70 8.79
N ASP A 724 -16.88 -41.76 8.98
CA ASP A 724 -18.34 -41.72 9.09
C ASP A 724 -18.81 -41.77 10.56
N GLU A 725 -17.86 -41.87 11.50
CA GLU A 725 -18.14 -41.75 12.93
C GLU A 725 -18.57 -40.32 13.27
N LYS A 726 -19.64 -40.19 14.07
CA LYS A 726 -20.17 -38.90 14.51
C LYS A 726 -19.21 -38.26 15.49
N THR A 727 -18.84 -37.00 15.26
CA THR A 727 -17.88 -36.29 16.11
C THR A 727 -18.49 -35.83 17.45
N ASN A 728 -19.82 -35.88 17.58
CA ASN A 728 -20.58 -35.38 18.72
C ASN A 728 -20.24 -33.92 19.08
N THR A 729 -19.85 -33.13 18.08
CA THR A 729 -19.53 -31.71 18.25
C THR A 729 -20.81 -30.88 18.26
N PRO A 730 -21.05 -30.02 19.27
CA PRO A 730 -22.18 -29.10 19.24
C PRO A 730 -21.95 -27.99 18.22
N SER A 731 -23.02 -27.48 17.60
CA SER A 731 -22.99 -26.25 16.81
C SER A 731 -24.07 -25.28 17.32
N PRO A 732 -23.70 -24.08 17.80
CA PRO A 732 -22.35 -23.52 17.87
C PRO A 732 -21.49 -24.22 18.93
N TRP A 733 -20.17 -24.20 18.73
CA TRP A 733 -19.18 -24.66 19.71
C TRP A 733 -18.56 -23.46 20.44
N MET A 734 -18.32 -23.58 21.74
CA MET A 734 -17.75 -22.51 22.55
C MET A 734 -16.23 -22.65 22.60
N PHE A 735 -15.50 -21.57 22.33
CA PHE A 735 -14.05 -21.61 22.50
C PHE A 735 -13.68 -21.90 23.97
N PRO A 736 -12.70 -22.78 24.23
CA PRO A 736 -12.39 -23.24 25.57
C PRO A 736 -11.95 -22.06 26.45
N GLY A 737 -12.54 -21.95 27.64
CA GLY A 737 -12.22 -20.85 28.57
C GLY A 737 -12.79 -19.48 28.18
N THR A 738 -13.73 -19.42 27.23
CA THR A 738 -14.37 -18.17 26.80
C THR A 738 -15.90 -18.28 26.72
N THR A 739 -16.58 -17.15 26.55
CA THR A 739 -18.01 -17.08 26.19
C THR A 739 -18.23 -16.83 24.69
N THR A 740 -17.18 -16.95 23.88
CA THR A 740 -17.23 -16.72 22.43
C THR A 740 -17.71 -17.98 21.70
N LYS A 741 -18.75 -17.82 20.88
CA LYS A 741 -19.27 -18.87 20.00
C LYS A 741 -18.49 -18.89 18.69
N LEU A 742 -18.05 -20.08 18.29
CA LEU A 742 -17.64 -20.36 16.92
C LEU A 742 -18.86 -20.83 16.13
N THR A 743 -19.15 -20.14 15.02
CA THR A 743 -20.28 -20.45 14.13
C THR A 743 -19.81 -21.18 12.88
N ASP A 744 -20.67 -22.02 12.33
CA ASP A 744 -20.42 -22.70 11.07
C ASP A 744 -20.98 -21.91 9.88
N PRO A 745 -20.55 -22.22 8.65
CA PRO A 745 -21.19 -21.68 7.46
C PRO A 745 -22.69 -22.03 7.38
N VAL A 746 -23.05 -23.23 7.85
CA VAL A 746 -24.44 -23.72 7.96
C VAL A 746 -24.58 -24.54 9.25
N ASP A 747 -25.10 -23.91 10.32
CA ASP A 747 -25.15 -24.51 11.65
C ASP A 747 -25.90 -25.86 11.70
N SER A 748 -27.01 -26.01 10.96
CA SER A 748 -27.85 -27.24 10.97
C SER A 748 -27.19 -28.48 10.37
N LEU A 749 -26.12 -28.32 9.58
CA LEU A 749 -25.41 -29.43 8.93
C LEU A 749 -24.17 -29.87 9.72
N CYS A 750 -23.76 -29.09 10.72
CA CYS A 750 -22.50 -29.28 11.44
C CYS A 750 -22.67 -29.86 12.85
N GLU A 751 -23.85 -29.70 13.45
CA GLU A 751 -24.15 -30.33 14.74
C GLU A 751 -24.06 -31.85 14.64
N GLY A 752 -23.16 -32.45 15.42
CA GLY A 752 -22.93 -33.89 15.45
C GLY A 752 -22.41 -34.49 14.15
N ALA A 753 -21.96 -33.69 13.18
CA ALA A 753 -21.49 -34.18 11.88
C ALA A 753 -20.37 -35.23 12.03
N SER A 754 -20.32 -36.20 11.12
CA SER A 754 -19.17 -37.09 10.97
C SER A 754 -17.96 -36.34 10.43
N LEU A 755 -16.76 -36.92 10.53
CA LEU A 755 -15.55 -36.27 10.00
C LEU A 755 -15.68 -35.99 8.49
N ARG A 756 -16.29 -36.90 7.72
CA ARG A 756 -16.58 -36.72 6.30
C ARG A 756 -17.59 -35.61 6.05
N GLU A 757 -18.71 -35.61 6.76
CA GLU A 757 -19.75 -34.58 6.65
C GLU A 757 -19.15 -33.20 7.00
N ALA A 758 -18.37 -33.14 8.07
CA ALA A 758 -17.71 -31.94 8.55
C ALA A 758 -16.71 -31.37 7.54
N LEU A 759 -15.89 -32.20 6.89
CA LEU A 759 -14.99 -31.70 5.84
C LEU A 759 -15.77 -31.23 4.61
N SER A 760 -16.82 -31.96 4.21
CA SER A 760 -17.67 -31.66 3.06
C SER A 760 -18.41 -30.32 3.19
N GLN A 761 -18.99 -30.08 4.37
CA GLN A 761 -19.71 -28.86 4.74
C GLN A 761 -18.79 -27.79 5.35
N SER A 762 -17.49 -28.08 5.48
CA SER A 762 -16.48 -27.17 6.01
C SER A 762 -16.79 -26.66 7.42
N CYS A 763 -17.30 -27.51 8.32
CA CYS A 763 -17.71 -27.16 9.69
C CYS A 763 -16.54 -26.68 10.54
N ASN A 764 -16.50 -25.38 10.88
CA ASN A 764 -15.49 -24.78 11.74
C ASN A 764 -15.49 -25.40 13.13
N THR A 765 -16.68 -25.61 13.71
CA THR A 765 -16.85 -26.11 15.09
C THR A 765 -16.17 -27.45 15.28
N VAL A 766 -16.35 -28.38 14.34
CA VAL A 766 -15.74 -29.72 14.37
C VAL A 766 -14.21 -29.65 14.34
N PHE A 767 -13.63 -28.93 13.37
CA PHE A 767 -12.17 -28.87 13.24
C PHE A 767 -11.48 -28.09 14.38
N ALA A 768 -12.14 -27.05 14.89
CA ALA A 768 -11.67 -26.31 16.07
C ALA A 768 -11.68 -27.20 17.33
N LYS A 769 -12.73 -28.01 17.52
CA LYS A 769 -12.81 -28.97 18.62
C LYS A 769 -11.76 -30.07 18.48
N ILE A 770 -11.57 -30.63 17.28
CA ILE A 770 -10.55 -31.66 17.01
C ILE A 770 -9.16 -31.19 17.47
N ALA A 771 -8.77 -29.98 17.09
CA ALA A 771 -7.47 -29.45 17.47
C ALA A 771 -7.34 -29.20 18.97
N THR A 772 -8.44 -28.80 19.61
CA THR A 772 -8.50 -28.67 21.07
C THR A 772 -8.33 -30.02 21.77
N ASP A 773 -8.97 -31.07 21.25
CA ASP A 773 -8.92 -32.42 21.82
C ASP A 773 -7.54 -33.09 21.65
N LEU A 774 -6.92 -32.91 20.48
CA LEU A 774 -5.55 -33.38 20.21
C LEU A 774 -4.51 -32.56 20.98
N GLY A 775 -4.72 -31.25 21.05
CA GLY A 775 -3.76 -30.30 21.56
C GLY A 775 -2.65 -29.96 20.56
N ARG A 776 -1.96 -28.87 20.87
CA ARG A 776 -0.95 -28.24 20.02
C ARG A 776 0.18 -29.17 19.57
N ALA A 777 0.67 -30.02 20.46
CA ALA A 777 1.85 -30.84 20.17
C ALA A 777 1.59 -31.78 18.99
N ASP A 778 0.45 -32.45 18.98
CA ASP A 778 0.08 -33.39 17.92
C ASP A 778 -0.31 -32.65 16.62
N MET A 779 -0.97 -31.50 16.75
CA MET A 779 -1.30 -30.63 15.60
C MET A 779 -0.03 -30.10 14.91
N ARG A 780 0.92 -29.56 15.69
CA ARG A 780 2.21 -29.07 15.18
C ARG A 780 3.02 -30.21 14.57
N ALA A 781 3.14 -31.35 15.25
CA ALA A 781 3.85 -32.51 14.71
C ALA A 781 3.24 -32.99 13.38
N GLN A 782 1.92 -32.91 13.23
CA GLN A 782 1.27 -33.21 11.96
C GLN A 782 1.57 -32.16 10.88
N ALA A 783 1.51 -30.87 11.21
CA ALA A 783 1.83 -29.78 10.28
C ALA A 783 3.29 -29.87 9.78
N GLU A 784 4.25 -30.13 10.68
CA GLU A 784 5.66 -30.34 10.37
C GLU A 784 5.87 -31.52 9.41
N LYS A 785 5.13 -32.63 9.60
CA LYS A 785 5.15 -33.75 8.63
C LYS A 785 4.66 -33.34 7.24
N PHE A 786 3.81 -32.32 7.10
CA PHE A 786 3.43 -31.78 5.80
C PHE A 786 4.42 -30.77 5.23
N GLY A 787 5.44 -30.34 5.99
CA GLY A 787 6.46 -29.38 5.57
C GLY A 787 6.32 -27.97 6.14
N PHE A 788 5.38 -27.74 7.08
CA PHE A 788 5.34 -26.49 7.84
C PHE A 788 6.55 -26.38 8.78
N ASP A 789 6.92 -25.15 9.14
CA ASP A 789 8.05 -24.79 9.99
C ASP A 789 9.42 -25.31 9.49
N ALA A 790 9.53 -25.48 8.17
CA ALA A 790 10.71 -25.97 7.50
C ALA A 790 11.08 -25.11 6.29
N ALA A 791 12.36 -24.81 6.14
CA ALA A 791 12.87 -24.14 4.95
C ALA A 791 12.82 -25.10 3.74
N LEU A 792 12.26 -24.59 2.63
CA LEU A 792 12.23 -25.29 1.34
C LEU A 792 13.02 -24.46 0.30
N GLU A 793 13.69 -25.14 -0.62
CA GLU A 793 14.45 -24.49 -1.70
C GLU A 793 14.07 -25.11 -3.04
N VAL A 794 13.48 -24.31 -3.95
CA VAL A 794 12.96 -24.79 -5.24
C VAL A 794 13.06 -23.75 -6.37
N PRO A 795 14.16 -23.71 -7.13
CA PRO A 795 15.54 -23.86 -6.66
C PRO A 795 16.00 -22.63 -5.85
N VAL A 796 15.12 -21.64 -5.65
CA VAL A 796 15.35 -20.55 -4.71
C VAL A 796 14.62 -20.83 -3.40
N PRO A 797 15.05 -20.25 -2.26
CA PRO A 797 14.34 -20.40 -1.00
C PRO A 797 12.86 -19.99 -1.13
N ALA A 798 11.94 -20.86 -0.75
CA ALA A 798 10.54 -20.51 -0.55
C ALA A 798 10.36 -19.90 0.85
N GLU A 799 9.37 -19.05 1.01
CA GLU A 799 8.98 -18.51 2.31
C GLU A 799 8.48 -19.66 3.19
N GLU A 800 8.90 -19.66 4.46
CA GLU A 800 8.51 -20.69 5.40
C GLU A 800 7.01 -20.59 5.70
N SER A 801 6.30 -21.70 5.57
CA SER A 801 4.90 -21.79 5.99
C SER A 801 4.87 -22.15 7.46
N VAL A 802 4.11 -21.40 8.26
CA VAL A 802 4.18 -21.42 9.72
C VAL A 802 2.93 -22.04 10.32
N TYR A 803 3.14 -22.98 11.25
CA TYR A 803 2.12 -23.33 12.25
C TYR A 803 2.48 -22.66 13.58
N PRO A 804 1.61 -21.78 14.11
CA PRO A 804 2.03 -20.85 15.15
C PRO A 804 2.20 -21.49 16.53
N ASP A 805 3.08 -20.89 17.32
CA ASP A 805 3.21 -21.21 18.75
C ASP A 805 2.10 -20.51 19.55
N GLY A 806 1.12 -21.27 20.05
CA GLY A 806 0.05 -20.76 20.94
C GLY A 806 0.07 -21.44 22.30
N ALA A 807 -0.05 -20.71 23.41
CA ALA A 807 -0.16 -21.30 24.74
C ALA A 807 -1.62 -21.63 25.14
N GLN A 808 -2.61 -21.07 24.43
CA GLN A 808 -4.04 -21.20 24.79
C GLN A 808 -4.84 -22.01 23.76
N ALA A 809 -5.77 -22.84 24.26
CA ALA A 809 -6.63 -23.70 23.45
C ALA A 809 -7.49 -22.95 22.41
N THR A 810 -7.85 -21.69 22.67
CA THR A 810 -8.57 -20.84 21.70
C THR A 810 -7.73 -20.51 20.47
N GLN A 811 -6.44 -20.21 20.66
CA GLN A 811 -5.51 -19.92 19.56
C GLN A 811 -5.24 -21.18 18.75
N GLU A 812 -5.11 -22.33 19.41
CA GLU A 812 -4.99 -23.64 18.77
C GLU A 812 -6.21 -23.94 17.89
N ALA A 813 -7.42 -23.76 18.43
CA ALA A 813 -8.67 -23.94 17.72
C ALA A 813 -8.79 -23.05 16.46
N LEU A 814 -8.32 -21.79 16.52
CA LEU A 814 -8.27 -20.88 15.37
C LEU A 814 -7.19 -21.30 14.35
N SER A 815 -6.01 -21.69 14.82
CA SER A 815 -4.89 -22.10 13.97
C SER A 815 -5.26 -23.34 13.15
N ALA A 816 -5.94 -24.31 13.77
CA ALA A 816 -6.36 -25.54 13.11
C ALA A 816 -7.50 -25.38 12.09
N ILE A 817 -8.13 -24.21 12.00
CA ILE A 817 -9.03 -23.85 10.89
C ILE A 817 -8.36 -22.92 9.88
N GLY A 818 -7.03 -22.76 9.98
CA GLY A 818 -6.20 -21.96 9.08
C GLY A 818 -6.27 -20.45 9.31
N GLN A 819 -6.62 -20.04 10.54
CA GLN A 819 -6.72 -18.64 10.98
C GLN A 819 -5.62 -18.34 12.02
N TYR A 820 -5.80 -17.25 12.80
CA TYR A 820 -4.81 -16.74 13.75
C TYR A 820 -3.48 -16.45 13.02
N GLU A 821 -2.39 -17.08 13.38
CA GLU A 821 -1.05 -16.89 12.81
C GLU A 821 -0.65 -18.05 11.88
N THR A 822 -1.56 -18.97 11.55
CA THR A 822 -1.28 -20.01 10.55
C THR A 822 -1.15 -19.37 9.18
N ALA A 823 0.00 -19.57 8.53
CA ALA A 823 0.33 -18.92 7.27
C ALA A 823 1.01 -19.92 6.33
N ALA A 824 0.59 -19.99 5.07
CA ALA A 824 1.09 -20.96 4.11
C ALA A 824 1.36 -20.34 2.74
N THR A 825 2.41 -20.79 2.06
CA THR A 825 2.61 -20.48 0.65
C THR A 825 1.67 -21.35 -0.21
N PRO A 826 1.32 -20.91 -1.44
CA PRO A 826 0.61 -21.75 -2.40
C PRO A 826 1.35 -23.06 -2.70
N LEU A 827 2.69 -23.05 -2.75
CA LEU A 827 3.49 -24.26 -2.87
C LEU A 827 3.22 -25.24 -1.72
N GLN A 828 3.27 -24.77 -0.47
CA GLN A 828 3.02 -25.60 0.70
C GLN A 828 1.62 -26.22 0.68
N MET A 829 0.61 -25.45 0.27
CA MET A 829 -0.76 -25.96 0.21
C MET A 829 -0.98 -26.93 -0.97
N ALA A 830 -0.23 -26.81 -2.07
CA ALA A 830 -0.20 -27.81 -3.13
C ALA A 830 0.47 -29.11 -2.64
N MET A 831 1.53 -29.00 -1.84
CA MET A 831 2.19 -30.13 -1.18
C MET A 831 1.26 -30.91 -0.25
N VAL A 832 0.39 -30.23 0.50
CA VAL A 832 -0.65 -30.88 1.33
C VAL A 832 -1.57 -31.74 0.46
N ALA A 833 -2.10 -31.20 -0.64
CA ALA A 833 -2.96 -31.97 -1.56
C ALA A 833 -2.20 -33.11 -2.25
N ALA A 834 -0.94 -32.88 -2.63
CA ALA A 834 -0.07 -33.88 -3.24
C ALA A 834 0.15 -35.08 -2.32
N ALA A 835 0.45 -34.86 -1.04
CA ALA A 835 0.64 -35.95 -0.09
C ALA A 835 -0.64 -36.79 0.09
N VAL A 836 -1.83 -36.18 0.09
CA VAL A 836 -3.10 -36.91 0.15
C VAL A 836 -3.33 -37.74 -1.13
N GLY A 837 -3.05 -37.16 -2.30
CA GLY A 837 -3.17 -37.83 -3.60
C GLY A 837 -2.11 -38.93 -3.84
N ASN A 838 -1.00 -38.89 -3.09
CA ASN A 838 0.15 -39.79 -3.21
C ASN A 838 0.27 -40.77 -2.02
N ASP A 839 -0.85 -41.36 -1.60
CA ASP A 839 -0.89 -42.41 -0.56
C ASP A 839 -0.22 -42.01 0.77
N GLY A 840 -0.21 -40.71 1.08
CA GLY A 840 0.36 -40.13 2.30
C GLY A 840 1.85 -39.86 2.26
N THR A 841 2.52 -40.04 1.11
CA THR A 841 3.93 -39.69 0.92
C THR A 841 4.06 -38.27 0.37
N LEU A 842 4.82 -37.42 1.06
CA LEU A 842 5.12 -36.08 0.58
C LEU A 842 6.45 -36.11 -0.18
N MET A 843 6.43 -35.75 -1.47
CA MET A 843 7.63 -35.68 -2.30
C MET A 843 8.30 -34.31 -2.18
N LYS A 844 9.64 -34.28 -2.30
CA LYS A 844 10.41 -33.04 -2.35
C LYS A 844 10.07 -32.28 -3.64
N PRO A 845 9.59 -31.03 -3.54
CA PRO A 845 9.29 -30.24 -4.73
C PRO A 845 10.57 -29.89 -5.50
N HIS A 846 10.53 -29.96 -6.85
CA HIS A 846 11.63 -29.58 -7.73
C HIS A 846 11.12 -28.94 -9.02
N LEU A 847 11.86 -27.93 -9.53
CA LEU A 847 11.51 -27.17 -10.74
C LEU A 847 12.41 -27.49 -11.94
N VAL A 848 13.60 -28.05 -11.70
CA VAL A 848 14.61 -28.38 -12.71
C VAL A 848 14.64 -29.89 -12.90
N VAL A 849 14.75 -30.33 -14.16
CA VAL A 849 14.87 -31.75 -14.52
C VAL A 849 16.31 -32.20 -14.32
N ASP A 850 16.65 -32.62 -13.11
CA ASP A 850 17.92 -33.27 -12.80
C ASP A 850 17.75 -34.79 -12.86
N GLY A 851 18.53 -35.48 -13.71
CA GLY A 851 18.42 -36.94 -13.89
C GLY A 851 18.48 -37.69 -12.56
N ASP A 852 17.42 -38.47 -12.25
CA ASP A 852 17.12 -39.27 -11.04
C ASP A 852 17.34 -38.64 -9.63
N ASN A 853 18.13 -37.58 -9.49
CA ASN A 853 18.53 -36.97 -8.22
C ASN A 853 17.54 -35.94 -7.67
N GLY A 854 16.56 -35.49 -8.47
CA GLY A 854 15.53 -34.52 -8.04
C GLY A 854 14.33 -35.14 -7.31
N SER A 855 14.11 -36.46 -7.46
CA SER A 855 12.95 -37.16 -6.88
C SER A 855 13.30 -37.81 -5.54
N GLY A 856 12.57 -37.48 -4.48
CA GLY A 856 12.76 -38.08 -3.17
C GLY A 856 11.62 -37.77 -2.23
N ALA A 857 11.28 -38.71 -1.34
CA ALA A 857 10.30 -38.45 -0.30
C ALA A 857 10.89 -37.48 0.75
N LEU A 858 10.19 -36.39 1.01
CA LEU A 858 10.52 -35.44 2.08
C LEU A 858 10.08 -35.99 3.44
N SER A 859 8.87 -36.56 3.48
CA SER A 859 8.25 -37.08 4.71
C SER A 859 7.05 -37.97 4.37
N ARG A 860 6.40 -38.51 5.41
CA ARG A 860 5.17 -39.30 5.28
C ARG A 860 4.11 -38.81 6.28
N PRO A 861 3.33 -37.76 5.95
CA PRO A 861 2.32 -37.22 6.85
C PRO A 861 1.15 -38.16 7.12
N LEU A 862 0.85 -39.11 6.23
CA LEU A 862 -0.27 -40.03 6.41
C LEU A 862 0.18 -41.48 6.20
N SER A 863 -0.33 -42.39 7.02
CA SER A 863 -0.39 -43.81 6.67
C SER A 863 -1.25 -44.01 5.41
N LYS A 864 -0.99 -45.07 4.63
CA LYS A 864 -1.73 -45.30 3.38
C LYS A 864 -3.23 -45.41 3.63
N GLY A 865 -3.62 -46.13 4.70
CA GLY A 865 -5.02 -46.28 5.09
C GLY A 865 -5.69 -44.95 5.47
N ASN A 866 -4.99 -44.05 6.18
CA ASN A 866 -5.54 -42.75 6.52
C ASN A 866 -5.52 -41.77 5.34
N ALA A 867 -4.55 -41.88 4.43
CA ALA A 867 -4.58 -41.16 3.15
C ALA A 867 -5.82 -41.57 2.32
N ASP A 868 -6.15 -42.87 2.24
CA ASP A 868 -7.35 -43.36 1.56
C ASP A 868 -8.65 -42.83 2.21
N LYS A 869 -8.69 -42.76 3.55
CA LYS A 869 -9.80 -42.15 4.29
C LYS A 869 -9.95 -40.67 3.94
N LEU A 870 -8.87 -39.90 3.98
CA LEU A 870 -8.88 -38.46 3.70
C LEU A 870 -9.18 -38.17 2.23
N ARG A 871 -8.70 -39.01 1.30
CA ARG A 871 -9.07 -38.97 -0.12
C ARG A 871 -10.59 -39.08 -0.31
N LYS A 872 -11.22 -40.07 0.33
CA LYS A 872 -12.68 -40.24 0.29
C LYS A 872 -13.42 -39.02 0.83
N MET A 873 -12.91 -38.38 1.89
CA MET A 873 -13.50 -37.17 2.43
C MET A 873 -13.36 -35.98 1.47
N MET A 874 -12.17 -35.75 0.93
CA MET A 874 -11.92 -34.68 -0.06
C MET A 874 -12.69 -34.90 -1.37
N ARG A 875 -12.95 -36.15 -1.76
CA ARG A 875 -13.82 -36.48 -2.89
C ARG A 875 -15.27 -36.10 -2.60
N SER A 876 -15.79 -36.41 -1.40
CA SER A 876 -17.14 -36.00 -0.99
C SER A 876 -17.34 -34.48 -0.99
N VAL A 877 -16.28 -33.69 -0.74
CA VAL A 877 -16.31 -32.22 -0.87
C VAL A 877 -16.63 -31.80 -2.31
N VAL A 878 -16.07 -32.48 -3.31
CA VAL A 878 -16.24 -32.15 -4.74
C VAL A 878 -17.50 -32.78 -5.33
N GLU A 879 -17.90 -33.98 -4.89
CA GLU A 879 -19.09 -34.66 -5.40
C GLU A 879 -20.40 -34.02 -4.90
N SER A 880 -20.45 -33.63 -3.62
CA SER A 880 -21.70 -33.21 -2.98
C SER A 880 -21.54 -32.12 -1.91
N GLY A 881 -20.35 -31.56 -1.77
CA GLY A 881 -20.03 -30.58 -0.73
C GLY A 881 -19.81 -29.18 -1.29
N THR A 882 -18.92 -28.45 -0.62
CA THR A 882 -18.58 -27.06 -0.97
C THR A 882 -17.76 -26.94 -2.26
N GLY A 883 -17.05 -27.98 -2.72
CA GLY A 883 -16.07 -27.89 -3.82
C GLY A 883 -16.56 -28.32 -5.20
N THR A 884 -17.86 -28.35 -5.46
CA THR A 884 -18.44 -28.94 -6.69
C THR A 884 -17.99 -28.27 -7.99
N GLY A 885 -17.58 -27.00 -7.94
CA GLY A 885 -17.01 -26.28 -9.09
C GLY A 885 -15.75 -26.93 -9.69
N ALA A 886 -15.05 -27.77 -8.93
CA ALA A 886 -13.83 -28.45 -9.38
C ALA A 886 -14.07 -29.81 -10.06
N ALA A 887 -15.32 -30.30 -10.10
CA ALA A 887 -15.61 -31.64 -10.65
C ALA A 887 -15.26 -31.73 -12.15
N ILE A 888 -14.62 -32.83 -12.54
CA ILE A 888 -14.27 -33.17 -13.93
C ILE A 888 -14.95 -34.51 -14.27
N GLU A 889 -15.63 -34.57 -15.40
CA GLU A 889 -16.32 -35.78 -15.83
C GLU A 889 -15.33 -36.92 -16.10
N GLY A 890 -15.61 -38.12 -15.58
CA GLY A 890 -14.76 -39.30 -15.77
C GLY A 890 -13.49 -39.35 -14.91
N VAL A 891 -13.19 -38.30 -14.14
CA VAL A 891 -11.96 -38.16 -13.35
C VAL A 891 -12.30 -38.14 -11.86
N GLU A 892 -11.52 -38.83 -11.04
CA GLU A 892 -11.67 -38.70 -9.58
C GLU A 892 -10.95 -37.44 -9.11
N VAL A 893 -11.71 -36.46 -8.61
CA VAL A 893 -11.20 -35.20 -8.06
C VAL A 893 -11.50 -35.15 -6.57
N GLY A 894 -10.46 -34.93 -5.76
CA GLY A 894 -10.62 -34.55 -4.36
C GLY A 894 -10.16 -33.12 -4.16
N GLY A 895 -10.86 -32.35 -3.34
CA GLY A 895 -10.48 -30.97 -3.08
C GLY A 895 -11.02 -30.39 -1.79
N LYS A 896 -10.57 -29.17 -1.49
CA LYS A 896 -11.09 -28.38 -0.38
C LYS A 896 -11.05 -26.89 -0.74
N PRO A 897 -12.22 -26.21 -0.81
CA PRO A 897 -12.23 -24.76 -0.88
C PRO A 897 -11.86 -24.16 0.48
N GLY A 898 -11.26 -22.98 0.44
CA GLY A 898 -10.97 -22.17 1.61
C GLY A 898 -11.37 -20.73 1.40
N THR A 899 -11.89 -20.12 2.45
CA THR A 899 -12.01 -18.67 2.55
C THR A 899 -11.18 -18.28 3.75
N ALA A 900 -10.23 -17.36 3.56
CA ALA A 900 -9.40 -16.85 4.64
C ALA A 900 -9.70 -15.37 4.86
N GLN A 901 -10.04 -15.02 6.09
CA GLN A 901 -10.33 -13.64 6.44
C GLN A 901 -9.04 -12.84 6.52
N LYS A 902 -9.07 -11.57 6.14
CA LYS A 902 -7.88 -10.71 6.09
C LYS A 902 -8.11 -9.40 6.83
N GLY A 903 -7.04 -8.93 7.48
CA GLY A 903 -7.00 -7.63 8.15
C GLY A 903 -7.73 -7.59 9.49
N THR A 904 -7.61 -6.46 10.19
CA THR A 904 -8.33 -6.22 11.45
C THR A 904 -9.84 -6.17 11.20
N ALA A 905 -10.61 -6.82 12.09
CA ALA A 905 -12.07 -6.94 12.00
C ALA A 905 -12.62 -7.60 10.71
N ASN A 906 -11.81 -8.34 9.94
CA ASN A 906 -12.22 -9.02 8.70
C ASN A 906 -12.79 -8.09 7.62
N LEU A 907 -12.39 -6.81 7.62
CA LEU A 907 -12.91 -5.78 6.72
C LEU A 907 -12.27 -5.79 5.32
N GLN A 908 -11.18 -6.52 5.14
CA GLN A 908 -10.60 -6.72 3.81
C GLN A 908 -11.30 -7.89 3.11
N SER A 909 -11.42 -7.79 1.79
CA SER A 909 -11.91 -8.90 0.98
C SER A 909 -11.14 -10.18 1.30
N PRO A 910 -11.86 -11.29 1.57
CA PRO A 910 -11.20 -12.53 1.93
C PRO A 910 -10.36 -13.06 0.78
N LEU A 911 -9.43 -13.97 1.09
CA LEU A 911 -8.73 -14.74 0.08
C LEU A 911 -9.58 -15.96 -0.27
N SER A 912 -9.72 -16.23 -1.57
CA SER A 912 -10.34 -17.45 -2.06
C SER A 912 -9.26 -18.47 -2.38
N TRP A 913 -9.29 -19.59 -1.67
CA TRP A 913 -8.38 -20.71 -1.80
C TRP A 913 -9.08 -21.93 -2.39
N PHE A 914 -8.32 -22.73 -3.14
CA PHE A 914 -8.71 -24.10 -3.46
C PHE A 914 -7.48 -24.98 -3.52
N ILE A 915 -7.51 -26.11 -2.81
CA ILE A 915 -6.52 -27.18 -2.98
C ILE A 915 -7.21 -28.42 -3.52
N SER A 916 -6.54 -29.15 -4.40
CA SER A 916 -7.11 -30.36 -5.01
C SER A 916 -6.06 -31.32 -5.54
N TYR A 917 -6.46 -32.57 -5.70
CA TYR A 917 -5.75 -33.56 -6.51
C TYR A 917 -6.71 -34.18 -7.53
N ALA A 918 -6.15 -34.71 -8.62
CA ALA A 918 -6.90 -35.47 -9.60
C ALA A 918 -6.23 -36.81 -9.91
N CYS A 919 -7.03 -37.87 -9.93
CA CYS A 919 -6.66 -39.19 -10.42
C CYS A 919 -7.35 -39.40 -11.78
N PRO A 920 -6.60 -39.71 -12.86
CA PRO A 920 -7.16 -39.88 -14.20
C PRO A 920 -8.31 -40.88 -14.25
N GLU A 921 -8.18 -41.97 -13.49
CA GLU A 921 -9.23 -42.96 -13.27
C GLU A 921 -9.55 -43.08 -11.77
N PRO A 922 -10.80 -43.37 -11.39
CA PRO A 922 -11.15 -43.63 -9.99
C PRO A 922 -10.26 -44.70 -9.36
N GLY A 923 -9.67 -44.39 -8.21
CA GLY A 923 -8.73 -45.27 -7.50
C GLY A 923 -7.30 -45.34 -8.05
N SER A 924 -7.00 -44.73 -9.20
CA SER A 924 -5.62 -44.61 -9.70
C SER A 924 -4.79 -43.62 -8.87
N PRO A 925 -3.44 -43.64 -8.94
CA PRO A 925 -2.59 -42.62 -8.33
C PRO A 925 -2.91 -41.23 -8.88
N ALA A 926 -2.89 -40.21 -8.02
CA ALA A 926 -3.05 -38.85 -8.49
C ALA A 926 -1.87 -38.44 -9.39
N THR A 927 -2.16 -37.77 -10.50
CA THR A 927 -1.15 -37.25 -11.44
C THR A 927 -1.03 -35.73 -11.38
N ALA A 928 -2.00 -35.06 -10.72
CA ALA A 928 -1.99 -33.63 -10.49
C ALA A 928 -2.40 -33.32 -9.05
N ALA A 929 -1.69 -32.38 -8.42
CA ALA A 929 -2.15 -31.67 -7.23
C ALA A 929 -1.99 -30.17 -7.45
N VAL A 930 -3.02 -29.39 -7.14
CA VAL A 930 -3.10 -27.96 -7.45
C VAL A 930 -3.49 -27.18 -6.20
N ALA A 931 -2.84 -26.04 -5.97
CA ALA A 931 -3.30 -25.01 -5.06
C ALA A 931 -3.48 -23.68 -5.79
N VAL A 932 -4.59 -23.01 -5.53
CA VAL A 932 -4.94 -21.70 -6.08
C VAL A 932 -5.28 -20.76 -4.94
N VAL A 933 -4.72 -19.56 -4.96
CA VAL A 933 -5.12 -18.44 -4.10
C VAL A 933 -5.36 -17.20 -4.96
N VAL A 934 -6.48 -16.51 -4.72
CA VAL A 934 -6.78 -15.22 -5.35
C VAL A 934 -7.33 -14.23 -4.31
N SER A 935 -6.94 -12.96 -4.46
CA SER A 935 -7.62 -11.85 -3.79
C SER A 935 -9.05 -11.78 -4.31
N ALA A 936 -10.02 -11.93 -3.40
CA ALA A 936 -11.42 -12.05 -3.79
C ALA A 936 -12.11 -10.67 -3.75
N GLU A 937 -11.65 -9.73 -4.58
CA GLU A 937 -12.27 -8.39 -4.67
C GLU A 937 -13.71 -8.46 -5.20
N ASP A 938 -14.01 -9.49 -6.01
CA ASP A 938 -15.32 -9.75 -6.62
C ASP A 938 -16.08 -10.96 -6.04
N ALA A 939 -15.54 -11.63 -5.01
CA ALA A 939 -16.27 -12.77 -4.43
C ALA A 939 -17.35 -12.25 -3.49
N ASP A 940 -18.59 -12.59 -3.80
CA ASP A 940 -19.70 -12.46 -2.88
C ASP A 940 -19.33 -13.17 -1.56
N SER A 941 -19.58 -12.54 -0.41
CA SER A 941 -19.16 -13.05 0.91
C SER A 941 -19.83 -14.38 1.32
N THR A 942 -20.67 -14.92 0.45
CA THR A 942 -21.36 -16.22 0.54
C THR A 942 -20.65 -17.33 -0.25
N ASP A 943 -19.61 -17.02 -1.04
CA ASP A 943 -18.88 -17.99 -1.85
C ASP A 943 -17.90 -18.83 -1.00
N THR A 944 -18.47 -19.76 -0.25
CA THR A 944 -17.74 -20.81 0.49
C THR A 944 -17.27 -21.95 -0.43
N GLY A 945 -17.61 -21.90 -1.72
CA GLY A 945 -17.33 -22.97 -2.69
C GLY A 945 -16.04 -22.80 -3.48
N GLY A 946 -15.27 -21.75 -3.17
CA GLY A 946 -14.03 -21.44 -3.87
C GLY A 946 -14.26 -21.00 -5.31
N GLY A 947 -15.40 -20.42 -5.68
CA GLY A 947 -15.86 -20.17 -7.05
C GLY A 947 -14.77 -19.93 -8.11
N PRO A 948 -14.01 -18.81 -8.07
CA PRO A 948 -12.93 -18.57 -9.02
C PRO A 948 -11.77 -19.57 -8.87
N SER A 949 -11.31 -19.84 -7.65
CA SER A 949 -10.15 -20.71 -7.38
C SER A 949 -10.38 -22.18 -7.79
N ALA A 950 -11.59 -22.72 -7.58
CA ALA A 950 -11.99 -24.07 -7.96
C ALA A 950 -12.08 -24.22 -9.48
N SER A 951 -12.62 -23.21 -10.18
CA SER A 951 -12.68 -23.18 -11.65
C SER A 951 -11.28 -23.12 -12.28
N ILE A 952 -10.38 -22.32 -11.70
CA ILE A 952 -8.97 -22.26 -12.12
C ILE A 952 -8.29 -23.62 -11.90
N ALA A 953 -8.44 -24.21 -10.70
CA ALA A 953 -7.87 -25.52 -10.39
C ALA A 953 -8.36 -26.60 -11.35
N LYS A 954 -9.66 -26.61 -11.67
CA LYS A 954 -10.26 -27.52 -12.66
C LYS A 954 -9.58 -27.40 -14.02
N ARG A 955 -9.43 -26.17 -14.55
CA ARG A 955 -8.78 -25.95 -15.86
C ARG A 955 -7.34 -26.45 -15.88
N VAL A 956 -6.60 -26.20 -14.80
CA VAL A 956 -5.21 -26.68 -14.66
C VAL A 956 -5.15 -28.20 -14.60
N MET A 957 -6.02 -28.85 -13.82
CA MET A 957 -6.10 -30.31 -13.76
C MET A 957 -6.50 -30.91 -15.12
N GLN A 958 -7.46 -30.33 -15.84
CA GLN A 958 -7.82 -30.79 -17.19
C GLN A 958 -6.63 -30.70 -18.16
N ALA A 959 -5.90 -29.57 -18.16
CA ALA A 959 -4.72 -29.41 -18.99
C ALA A 959 -3.62 -30.46 -18.71
N LEU A 960 -3.52 -30.95 -17.47
CA LEU A 960 -2.59 -32.01 -17.08
C LEU A 960 -3.08 -33.42 -17.41
N LEU A 961 -4.40 -33.61 -17.55
CA LEU A 961 -5.02 -34.91 -17.80
C LEU A 961 -5.27 -35.19 -19.28
N ASP A 962 -5.43 -34.16 -20.12
CA ASP A 962 -5.71 -34.27 -21.56
C ASP A 962 -4.48 -34.69 -22.40
N LYS A 963 -3.54 -35.45 -21.81
CA LYS A 963 -2.24 -35.83 -22.39
C LYS A 963 -2.15 -37.30 -22.82
#